data_AF-A0A2D6LAL1-F1
#
_entry.id   AF-A0A2D6LAL1-F1
#
_cell.length_a   1.000
_cell.length_b   1.000
_cell.length_c   1.000
_cell.angle_alpha   90.00
_cell.angle_beta   90.00
_cell.angle_gamma   90.00
#
_symmetry.space_group_name_H-M   'P 1'
#
loop_
_entity.id
_entity.type
_entity.pdbx_description
1 polymer ?
#
loop_
_entity_poly.entity_id
_entity_poly.type
_entity_poly.pdbx_seq_one_letter_code
_entity_poly.pdbx_strand_id
1 'polypeptide(L)'
;MRFESVIAGLLSVLLCVTLSAQNVRAIEPQELNNRGFSALAEGRSYEAIEYFKSALQQNPRYLEPLIGLADSYFALGEYEEALAFVKEAQVLDRLNFALLSLEGRIRIGLGEFAVARELFSRILVEEPNNVDAQFGLAELEIAFGRISNAALRYEEALIISPNNRRALLSLVLLFDEAGETDIAEVYNQQALKYYPDNHQVQLVAAEHHMLQDEYALAEFHANVAIELNPGYLDATILLGNIYLVTGEYENAISIIESILAENRDESILWYALGIAYSKIGFIDEAINSYARALMVQPDDEISRIAMENLIMHNLAIDDPIRDRYAKYHFEAGDRLLQRNYMERALLEFRRGLVLTPRSKDSRLKYASLYNTLGFRGKYLTELQVLRDLGYDDDDITDRIEITESLLRDSLTSRWDVDQYALHRRRYKIPVYFQDSSMYHFLGDVEAAEYFRHLLVRYENIDVPTTIIPVKSFSQAFRDARLQQADFFIILTMDEGTRHFGVRCELFGSSTGTLLAAHSALRTGNNRTTQALSTTSGEIVGRLPVSGQIVKREFDAALVDLGTMDGLESEAQFFIVRREGVKLRQDALGFDFEQDDILGTMTITQTDELISEGVIERNPFFDLINPGDVLVPMTPDDATDLESTDRIPFELYRTILKIR
;
A
#
# COMPACT_ATOMS: atom_id res chain seq x y z
N MET A 1 80.32 42.32 -26.61
CA MET A 1 78.97 42.88 -26.74
C MET A 1 77.91 41.82 -27.08
N ARG A 2 77.85 40.70 -26.35
CA ARG A 2 76.82 39.66 -26.54
C ARG A 2 76.29 39.05 -25.22
N PHE A 3 76.52 39.70 -24.09
CA PHE A 3 76.00 39.28 -22.79
C PHE A 3 75.09 40.31 -22.09
N GLU A 4 75.07 41.57 -22.53
CA GLU A 4 74.15 42.59 -22.00
C GLU A 4 72.77 42.59 -22.68
N SER A 5 72.65 42.03 -23.89
CA SER A 5 71.38 41.99 -24.64
C SER A 5 70.46 40.83 -24.25
N VAL A 6 70.96 39.80 -23.54
CA VAL A 6 70.15 38.66 -23.09
C VAL A 6 69.51 38.93 -21.72
N ILE A 7 70.17 39.71 -20.87
CA ILE A 7 69.66 40.10 -19.54
C ILE A 7 68.55 41.16 -19.67
N ALA A 8 68.66 42.07 -20.64
CA ALA A 8 67.62 43.08 -20.92
C ALA A 8 66.31 42.45 -21.48
N GLY A 9 66.41 41.37 -22.26
CA GLY A 9 65.25 40.64 -22.78
C GLY A 9 64.54 39.78 -21.73
N LEU A 10 65.28 39.17 -20.80
CA LEU A 10 64.72 38.40 -19.68
C LEU A 10 64.09 39.28 -18.60
N LEU A 11 64.64 40.49 -18.35
CA LEU A 11 63.98 41.45 -17.47
C LEU A 11 62.72 42.06 -18.08
N SER A 12 62.64 42.27 -19.40
CA SER A 12 61.40 42.76 -20.04
C SER A 12 60.30 41.70 -20.11
N VAL A 13 60.66 40.41 -20.18
CA VAL A 13 59.67 39.31 -20.12
C VAL A 13 59.23 39.04 -18.68
N LEU A 14 60.11 39.18 -17.68
CA LEU A 14 59.67 39.15 -16.27
C LEU A 14 58.84 40.38 -15.87
N LEU A 15 59.11 41.57 -16.42
CA LEU A 15 58.30 42.77 -16.12
C LEU A 15 56.96 42.81 -16.87
N CYS A 16 56.85 42.15 -18.03
CA CYS A 16 55.56 42.01 -18.74
C CYS A 16 54.69 40.86 -18.19
N VAL A 17 55.26 39.84 -17.55
CA VAL A 17 54.48 38.80 -16.85
C VAL A 17 53.96 39.30 -15.50
N THR A 18 54.50 40.38 -14.95
CA THR A 18 53.96 41.05 -13.74
C THR A 18 52.91 42.13 -14.03
N LEU A 19 52.51 42.35 -15.29
CA LEU A 19 51.51 43.38 -15.66
C LEU A 19 50.34 42.85 -16.51
N SER A 20 50.17 41.53 -16.59
CA SER A 20 48.92 40.90 -16.99
C SER A 20 48.43 39.87 -15.97
N ALA A 21 48.84 40.00 -14.70
CA ALA A 21 47.97 39.57 -13.61
C ALA A 21 46.75 40.49 -13.71
N GLN A 22 45.74 40.03 -14.45
CA GLN A 22 44.38 40.47 -14.26
C GLN A 22 44.20 40.61 -12.75
N ASN A 23 43.79 41.78 -12.30
CA ASN A 23 43.15 41.94 -11.00
C ASN A 23 42.01 40.92 -10.97
N VAL A 24 42.28 39.68 -10.55
CA VAL A 24 41.28 38.82 -9.95
C VAL A 24 41.00 39.57 -8.65
N ARG A 25 40.06 40.51 -8.70
CA ARG A 25 39.51 41.11 -7.49
C ARG A 25 39.16 39.92 -6.61
N ALA A 26 39.80 39.82 -5.45
CA ALA A 26 39.36 38.90 -4.42
C ALA A 26 37.87 39.14 -4.25
N ILE A 27 37.06 38.10 -4.44
CA ILE A 27 35.61 38.23 -4.34
C ILE A 27 35.33 38.56 -2.88
N GLU A 28 34.79 39.77 -2.66
CA GLU A 28 34.49 40.27 -1.32
C GLU A 28 33.53 39.30 -0.60
N PRO A 29 33.62 39.17 0.73
CA PRO A 29 32.76 38.25 1.50
C PRO A 29 31.27 38.47 1.24
N GLN A 30 30.86 39.72 1.01
CA GLN A 30 29.47 40.10 0.70
C GLN A 30 29.02 39.59 -0.67
N GLU A 31 29.90 39.61 -1.66
CA GLU A 31 29.61 39.09 -3.00
C GLU A 31 29.53 37.56 -2.97
N LEU A 32 30.40 36.88 -2.19
CA LEU A 32 30.28 35.45 -1.94
C LEU A 32 28.98 35.10 -1.22
N ASN A 33 28.58 35.88 -0.22
CA ASN A 33 27.31 35.70 0.47
C ASN A 33 26.11 35.82 -0.48
N ASN A 34 26.10 36.85 -1.35
CA ASN A 34 25.03 37.04 -2.32
C ASN A 34 24.95 35.88 -3.32
N ARG A 35 26.10 35.37 -3.78
CA ARG A 35 26.16 34.18 -4.65
C ARG A 35 25.66 32.93 -3.94
N GLY A 36 25.99 32.77 -2.66
CA GLY A 36 25.48 31.68 -1.84
C GLY A 36 23.95 31.70 -1.76
N PHE A 37 23.35 32.85 -1.48
CA PHE A 37 21.89 32.98 -1.45
C PHE A 37 21.24 32.82 -2.82
N SER A 38 21.89 33.26 -3.91
CA SER A 38 21.41 33.01 -5.28
C SER A 38 21.42 31.51 -5.59
N ALA A 39 22.53 30.82 -5.32
CA ALA A 39 22.66 29.39 -5.54
C ALA A 39 21.64 28.60 -4.72
N LEU A 40 21.41 29.00 -3.46
CA LEU A 40 20.39 28.39 -2.60
C LEU A 40 18.97 28.61 -3.14
N ALA A 41 18.66 29.82 -3.62
CA ALA A 41 17.37 30.13 -4.26
C ALA A 41 17.13 29.32 -5.55
N GLU A 42 18.21 28.92 -6.22
CA GLU A 42 18.20 28.07 -7.41
C GLU A 42 18.30 26.56 -7.07
N GLY A 43 18.20 26.18 -5.78
CA GLY A 43 18.23 24.79 -5.31
C GLY A 43 19.61 24.13 -5.31
N ARG A 44 20.68 24.87 -5.61
CA ARG A 44 22.06 24.36 -5.64
C ARG A 44 22.71 24.47 -4.27
N SER A 45 22.20 23.71 -3.31
CA SER A 45 22.62 23.77 -1.89
C SER A 45 24.12 23.48 -1.69
N TYR A 46 24.71 22.55 -2.44
CA TYR A 46 26.16 22.28 -2.34
C TYR A 46 27.02 23.46 -2.80
N GLU A 47 26.65 24.11 -3.91
CA GLU A 47 27.35 25.30 -4.41
C GLU A 47 27.17 26.48 -3.44
N ALA A 48 25.97 26.63 -2.88
CA ALA A 48 25.69 27.62 -1.83
C ALA A 48 26.61 27.44 -0.61
N ILE A 49 26.79 26.20 -0.13
CA ILE A 49 27.69 25.86 0.97
C ILE A 49 29.13 26.29 0.67
N GLU A 50 29.62 26.06 -0.56
CA GLU A 50 30.97 26.47 -0.95
C GLU A 50 31.15 27.99 -0.89
N TYR A 51 30.17 28.75 -1.42
CA TYR A 51 30.20 30.20 -1.37
C TYR A 51 30.14 30.74 0.06
N PHE A 52 29.25 30.20 0.91
CA PHE A 52 29.14 30.63 2.30
C PHE A 52 30.38 30.26 3.13
N LYS A 53 30.95 29.06 2.97
CA LYS A 53 32.22 28.69 3.61
C LYS A 53 33.36 29.61 3.17
N SER A 54 33.42 29.95 1.89
CA SER A 54 34.43 30.89 1.36
C SER A 54 34.25 32.29 1.94
N ALA A 55 33.01 32.75 2.15
CA ALA A 55 32.73 34.03 2.82
C ALA A 55 33.20 34.01 4.29
N LEU A 56 32.98 32.90 5.01
CA LEU A 56 33.40 32.73 6.40
C LEU A 56 34.92 32.56 6.58
N GLN A 57 35.62 31.99 5.59
CA GLN A 57 37.08 31.96 5.60
C GLN A 57 37.69 33.37 5.60
N GLN A 58 37.05 34.32 4.91
CA GLN A 58 37.49 35.71 4.86
C GLN A 58 36.98 36.53 6.06
N ASN A 59 35.77 36.26 6.52
CA ASN A 59 35.17 36.90 7.70
C ASN A 59 34.47 35.85 8.60
N PRO A 60 35.17 35.29 9.61
CA PRO A 60 34.63 34.23 10.47
C PRO A 60 33.45 34.62 11.36
N ARG A 61 33.14 35.92 11.47
CA ARG A 61 32.01 36.43 12.27
C ARG A 61 30.93 37.07 11.40
N TYR A 62 30.84 36.66 10.13
CA TYR A 62 29.79 37.11 9.23
C TYR A 62 28.52 36.29 9.49
N LEU A 63 27.46 36.94 9.98
CA LEU A 63 26.24 36.27 10.43
C LEU A 63 25.46 35.63 9.26
N GLU A 64 25.32 36.35 8.15
CA GLU A 64 24.48 35.97 7.01
C GLU A 64 24.95 34.68 6.33
N PRO A 65 26.27 34.44 6.11
CA PRO A 65 26.73 33.13 5.62
C PRO A 65 26.51 31.98 6.61
N LEU A 66 26.51 32.22 7.92
CA LEU A 66 26.19 31.17 8.90
C LEU A 66 24.72 30.76 8.80
N ILE A 67 23.82 31.73 8.62
CA ILE A 67 22.40 31.48 8.33
C ILE A 67 22.26 30.72 7.02
N GLY A 68 22.93 31.19 5.96
CA GLY A 68 22.93 30.53 4.66
C GLY A 68 23.44 29.10 4.69
N LEU A 69 24.46 28.80 5.51
CA LEU A 69 24.92 27.42 5.75
C LEU A 69 23.86 26.59 6.47
N ALA A 70 23.26 27.13 7.53
CA ALA A 70 22.19 26.43 8.23
C ALA A 70 21.01 26.09 7.30
N ASP A 71 20.56 27.04 6.48
CA ASP A 71 19.50 26.81 5.49
C ASP A 71 19.92 25.79 4.42
N SER A 72 21.17 25.83 3.96
CA SER A 72 21.68 24.89 2.96
C SER A 72 21.75 23.46 3.49
N TYR A 73 22.26 23.27 4.71
CA TYR A 73 22.30 21.97 5.37
C TYR A 73 20.90 21.46 5.73
N PHE A 74 20.00 22.36 6.15
CA PHE A 74 18.59 22.03 6.36
C PHE A 74 17.94 21.53 5.07
N ALA A 75 18.19 22.19 3.93
CA ALA A 75 17.67 21.78 2.62
C ALA A 75 18.21 20.41 2.16
N LEU A 76 19.38 19.99 2.64
CA LEU A 76 19.96 18.67 2.38
C LEU A 76 19.48 17.59 3.37
N GLY A 77 18.68 17.95 4.38
CA GLY A 77 18.26 17.03 5.45
C GLY A 77 19.35 16.75 6.50
N GLU A 78 20.48 17.45 6.44
CA GLU A 78 21.60 17.36 7.39
C GLU A 78 21.31 18.26 8.61
N TYR A 79 20.33 17.84 9.40
CA TYR A 79 19.76 18.66 10.48
C TYR A 79 20.73 18.91 11.65
N GLU A 80 21.65 17.99 11.94
CA GLU A 80 22.63 18.16 13.02
C GLU A 80 23.66 19.24 12.66
N GLU A 81 24.14 19.23 11.42
CA GLU A 81 25.03 20.22 10.84
C GLU A 81 24.34 21.59 10.76
N ALA A 82 23.09 21.62 10.28
CA ALA A 82 22.29 22.84 10.27
C ALA A 82 22.17 23.45 11.67
N LEU A 83 21.88 22.62 12.68
CA LEU A 83 21.76 23.06 14.07
C LEU A 83 23.07 23.63 14.62
N ALA A 84 24.22 23.08 14.23
CA ALA A 84 25.53 23.60 14.64
C ALA A 84 25.74 25.04 14.15
N PHE A 85 25.47 25.30 12.86
CA PHE A 85 25.60 26.64 12.29
C PHE A 85 24.57 27.63 12.85
N VAL A 86 23.34 27.20 13.14
CA VAL A 86 22.37 28.05 13.85
C VAL A 86 22.87 28.44 15.24
N LYS A 87 23.45 27.51 16.01
CA LYS A 87 24.03 27.82 17.32
C LYS A 87 25.19 28.79 17.23
N GLU A 88 26.04 28.67 16.22
CA GLU A 88 27.12 29.62 15.96
C GLU A 88 26.56 31.02 15.62
N ALA A 89 25.53 31.09 14.76
CA ALA A 89 24.85 32.34 14.42
C ALA A 89 24.20 33.01 15.64
N GLN A 90 23.58 32.22 16.53
CA GLN A 90 22.95 32.71 17.77
C GLN A 90 23.96 33.29 18.77
N VAL A 91 25.24 32.88 18.73
CA VAL A 91 26.29 33.52 19.54
C VAL A 91 26.53 34.97 19.09
N LEU A 92 26.38 35.24 17.80
CA LEU A 92 26.55 36.57 17.21
C LEU A 92 25.29 37.44 17.38
N ASP A 93 24.10 36.84 17.29
CA ASP A 93 22.82 37.52 17.49
C ASP A 93 21.82 36.64 18.28
N ARG A 94 21.75 36.88 19.60
CA ARG A 94 20.96 36.07 20.54
C ARG A 94 19.46 36.36 20.51
N LEU A 95 19.03 37.49 19.93
CA LEU A 95 17.64 37.94 19.93
C LEU A 95 17.02 37.89 18.53
N ASN A 96 17.64 37.15 17.62
CA ASN A 96 17.15 36.98 16.27
C ASN A 96 16.01 35.94 16.22
N PHE A 97 14.76 36.39 16.09
CA PHE A 97 13.62 35.48 16.00
C PHE A 97 13.64 34.62 14.74
N ALA A 98 14.27 35.08 13.64
CA ALA A 98 14.43 34.25 12.44
C ALA A 98 15.36 33.05 12.70
N LEU A 99 16.43 33.22 13.49
CA LEU A 99 17.28 32.11 13.94
C LEU A 99 16.53 31.14 14.87
N LEU A 100 15.66 31.65 15.74
CA LEU A 100 14.83 30.81 16.60
C LEU A 100 13.78 30.03 15.78
N SER A 101 13.19 30.65 14.75
CA SER A 101 12.29 29.97 13.82
C SER A 101 13.02 28.90 13.02
N LEU A 102 14.24 29.18 12.54
CA LEU A 102 15.07 28.20 11.84
C LEU A 102 15.48 27.04 12.76
N GLU A 103 15.88 27.32 14.02
CA GLU A 103 16.11 26.26 15.01
C GLU A 103 14.85 25.43 15.22
N GLY A 104 13.69 26.05 15.40
CA GLY A 104 12.41 25.36 15.57
C GLY A 104 12.14 24.38 14.41
N ARG A 105 12.36 24.80 13.16
CA ARG A 105 12.19 23.94 11.97
C ARG A 105 13.21 22.79 11.94
N ILE A 106 14.47 23.06 12.25
CA ILE A 106 15.51 22.02 12.36
C ILE A 106 15.14 21.00 13.44
N ARG A 107 14.59 21.44 14.57
CA ARG A 107 14.14 20.57 15.66
C ARG A 107 12.94 19.71 15.27
N ILE A 108 12.04 20.20 14.41
CA ILE A 108 11.00 19.37 13.78
C ILE A 108 11.66 18.24 12.96
N GLY A 109 12.64 18.57 12.11
CA GLY A 109 13.38 17.59 11.30
C GLY A 109 14.11 16.52 12.13
N LEU A 110 14.62 16.90 13.31
CA LEU A 110 15.23 15.99 14.28
C LEU A 110 14.22 15.17 15.10
N GLY A 111 12.92 15.40 14.94
CA GLY A 111 11.86 14.77 15.74
C GLY A 111 11.73 15.31 17.18
N GLU A 112 12.43 16.42 17.50
CA GLU A 112 12.41 17.09 18.80
C GLU A 112 11.19 18.04 18.93
N PHE A 113 9.99 17.51 18.72
CA PHE A 113 8.76 18.30 18.59
C PHE A 113 8.43 19.16 19.82
N ALA A 114 8.76 18.68 21.04
CA ALA A 114 8.53 19.42 22.26
C ALA A 114 9.37 20.70 22.33
N VAL A 115 10.64 20.61 21.91
CA VAL A 115 11.57 21.74 21.87
C VAL A 115 11.14 22.73 20.79
N ALA A 116 10.80 22.23 19.60
CA ALA A 116 10.27 23.07 18.52
C ALA A 116 9.03 23.86 18.96
N ARG A 117 8.08 23.20 19.63
CA ARG A 117 6.87 23.85 20.13
C ARG A 117 7.18 24.95 21.15
N GLU A 118 8.12 24.72 22.06
CA GLU A 118 8.54 25.73 23.04
C GLU A 118 9.14 26.95 22.34
N LEU A 119 10.03 26.73 21.36
CA LEU A 119 10.67 27.78 20.58
C LEU A 119 9.63 28.65 19.86
N PHE A 120 8.74 28.07 19.06
CA PHE A 120 7.73 28.83 18.34
C PHE A 120 6.74 29.54 19.27
N SER A 121 6.34 28.89 20.36
CA SER A 121 5.45 29.51 21.37
C SER A 121 6.11 30.73 22.01
N ARG A 122 7.41 30.64 22.31
CA ARG A 122 8.18 31.78 22.84
C ARG A 122 8.28 32.92 21.82
N ILE A 123 8.46 32.62 20.53
CA ILE A 123 8.45 33.63 19.47
C ILE A 123 7.10 34.34 19.47
N LEU A 124 5.97 33.63 19.54
CA LEU A 124 4.63 34.24 19.53
C LEU A 124 4.29 35.02 20.81
N VAL A 125 4.96 34.77 21.93
CA VAL A 125 4.82 35.60 23.14
C VAL A 125 5.42 37.00 22.91
N GLU A 126 6.57 37.07 22.24
CA GLU A 126 7.29 38.33 22.00
C GLU A 126 6.81 39.02 20.71
N GLU A 127 6.50 38.25 19.67
CA GLU A 127 5.99 38.68 18.37
C GLU A 127 4.68 37.95 18.04
N PRO A 128 3.53 38.42 18.58
CA PRO A 128 2.22 37.77 18.37
C PRO A 128 1.79 37.61 16.91
N ASN A 129 2.36 38.43 16.02
CA ASN A 129 2.07 38.43 14.59
C ASN A 129 3.18 37.77 13.75
N ASN A 130 4.08 36.99 14.36
CA ASN A 130 5.15 36.31 13.63
C ASN A 130 4.59 35.15 12.80
N VAL A 131 4.55 35.34 11.49
CA VAL A 131 4.01 34.37 10.54
C VAL A 131 4.83 33.07 10.52
N ASP A 132 6.16 33.15 10.57
CA ASP A 132 7.02 31.95 10.53
C ASP A 132 6.80 31.05 11.74
N ALA A 133 6.56 31.63 12.92
CA ALA A 133 6.24 30.89 14.12
C ALA A 133 4.85 30.25 14.07
N GLN A 134 3.85 30.94 13.47
CA GLN A 134 2.54 30.32 13.21
C GLN A 134 2.66 29.11 12.29
N PHE A 135 3.49 29.21 11.25
CA PHE A 135 3.74 28.11 10.32
C PHE A 135 4.47 26.95 10.99
N GLY A 136 5.48 27.23 11.81
CA GLY A 136 6.17 26.20 12.59
C GLY A 136 5.23 25.46 13.55
N LEU A 137 4.27 26.15 14.16
CA LEU A 137 3.21 25.51 14.94
C LEU A 137 2.23 24.73 14.06
N ALA A 138 1.87 25.23 12.88
CA ALA A 138 1.00 24.53 11.95
C ALA A 138 1.63 23.19 11.49
N GLU A 139 2.91 23.21 11.10
CA GLU A 139 3.69 22.02 10.73
C GLU A 139 3.73 20.99 11.87
N LEU A 140 3.87 21.44 13.12
CA LEU A 140 3.78 20.56 14.28
C LEU A 140 2.39 19.94 14.43
N GLU A 141 1.31 20.71 14.27
CA GLU A 141 -0.05 20.19 14.36
C GLU A 141 -0.36 19.19 13.22
N ILE A 142 0.15 19.41 12.00
CA ILE A 142 0.08 18.44 10.89
C ILE A 142 0.82 17.15 11.26
N ALA A 143 2.03 17.24 11.81
CA ALA A 143 2.79 16.07 12.25
C ALA A 143 2.06 15.24 13.34
N PHE A 144 1.15 15.88 14.10
CA PHE A 144 0.28 15.20 15.07
C PHE A 144 -1.11 14.80 14.51
N GLY A 145 -1.35 14.98 13.21
CA GLY A 145 -2.63 14.67 12.56
C GLY A 145 -3.78 15.61 12.93
N ARG A 146 -3.48 16.81 13.46
CA ARG A 146 -4.47 17.78 13.95
C ARG A 146 -4.74 18.85 12.89
N ILE A 147 -5.32 18.42 11.78
CA ILE A 147 -5.60 19.22 10.58
C ILE A 147 -6.33 20.53 10.92
N SER A 148 -7.41 20.48 11.72
CA SER A 148 -8.16 21.69 12.08
C SER A 148 -7.33 22.72 12.87
N ASN A 149 -6.43 22.27 13.74
CA ASN A 149 -5.54 23.19 14.46
C ASN A 149 -4.49 23.79 13.53
N ALA A 150 -3.97 23.02 12.57
CA ALA A 150 -3.05 23.52 11.57
C ALA A 150 -3.71 24.57 10.67
N ALA A 151 -4.95 24.32 10.23
CA ALA A 151 -5.73 25.26 9.44
C ALA A 151 -5.90 26.59 10.16
N LEU A 152 -6.30 26.58 11.44
CA LEU A 152 -6.43 27.79 12.26
C LEU A 152 -5.13 28.61 12.31
N ARG A 153 -3.96 27.96 12.37
CA ARG A 153 -2.66 28.64 12.39
C ARG A 153 -2.35 29.33 11.06
N TYR A 154 -2.66 28.70 9.94
CA TYR A 154 -2.52 29.33 8.62
C TYR A 154 -3.55 30.45 8.41
N GLU A 155 -4.78 30.31 8.90
CA GLU A 155 -5.80 31.36 8.88
C GLU A 155 -5.38 32.57 9.73
N GLU A 156 -4.79 32.37 10.91
CA GLU A 156 -4.19 33.43 11.72
C GLU A 156 -3.11 34.20 10.93
N ALA A 157 -2.29 33.49 10.15
CA ALA A 157 -1.32 34.13 9.27
C ALA A 157 -1.98 34.92 8.12
N LEU A 158 -3.12 34.47 7.59
CA LEU A 158 -3.88 35.21 6.58
C LEU A 158 -4.59 36.44 7.14
N ILE A 159 -4.97 36.45 8.42
CA ILE A 159 -5.47 37.68 9.07
C ILE A 159 -4.39 38.76 9.06
N ILE A 160 -3.13 38.39 9.28
CA ILE A 160 -1.98 39.30 9.29
C ILE A 160 -1.58 39.69 7.86
N SER A 161 -1.55 38.73 6.94
CA SER A 161 -1.15 38.90 5.54
C SER A 161 -2.11 38.13 4.62
N PRO A 162 -3.20 38.78 4.17
CA PRO A 162 -4.25 38.10 3.39
C PRO A 162 -3.81 37.51 2.05
N ASN A 163 -2.69 37.99 1.52
CA ASN A 163 -2.06 37.47 0.32
C ASN A 163 -0.86 36.57 0.64
N ASN A 164 -0.73 35.99 1.83
CA ASN A 164 0.41 35.11 2.09
C ASN A 164 0.31 33.83 1.24
N ARG A 165 1.11 33.75 0.17
CA ARG A 165 1.11 32.61 -0.76
C ARG A 165 1.23 31.27 -0.05
N ARG A 166 2.20 31.15 0.87
CA ARG A 166 2.50 29.87 1.54
C ARG A 166 1.32 29.43 2.41
N ALA A 167 0.63 30.35 3.09
CA ALA A 167 -0.56 30.03 3.88
C ALA A 167 -1.73 29.61 2.97
N LEU A 168 -1.98 30.35 1.88
CA LEU A 168 -3.03 30.01 0.92
C LEU A 168 -2.82 28.60 0.34
N LEU A 169 -1.62 28.30 -0.18
CA LEU A 169 -1.31 26.97 -0.72
C LEU A 169 -1.37 25.88 0.33
N SER A 170 -0.89 26.14 1.54
CA SER A 170 -0.96 25.15 2.64
C SER A 170 -2.40 24.84 3.01
N LEU A 171 -3.31 25.83 2.98
CA LEU A 171 -4.73 25.60 3.26
C LEU A 171 -5.42 24.82 2.13
N VAL A 172 -5.11 25.08 0.85
CA VAL A 172 -5.62 24.29 -0.27
C VAL A 172 -5.26 22.82 -0.07
N LEU A 173 -3.96 22.52 0.04
CA LEU A 173 -3.47 21.15 0.21
C LEU A 173 -4.05 20.47 1.47
N LEU A 174 -4.16 21.21 2.57
CA LEU A 174 -4.66 20.69 3.83
C LEU A 174 -6.16 20.34 3.78
N PHE A 175 -6.97 21.17 3.13
CA PHE A 175 -8.42 20.92 3.00
C PHE A 175 -8.72 19.89 1.90
N ASP A 176 -7.94 19.85 0.82
CA ASP A 176 -8.02 18.80 -0.19
C ASP A 176 -7.71 17.42 0.41
N GLU A 177 -6.63 17.30 1.19
CA GLU A 177 -6.30 16.07 1.93
C GLU A 177 -7.39 15.68 2.94
N ALA A 178 -8.08 16.67 3.52
CA ALA A 178 -9.22 16.43 4.42
C ALA A 178 -10.52 16.07 3.68
N GLY A 179 -10.56 16.14 2.36
CA GLY A 179 -11.76 15.97 1.54
C GLY A 179 -12.74 17.14 1.61
N GLU A 180 -12.36 18.27 2.20
CA GLU A 180 -13.17 19.50 2.32
C GLU A 180 -12.95 20.41 1.10
N THR A 181 -13.21 19.88 -0.09
CA THR A 181 -12.77 20.45 -1.38
C THR A 181 -13.47 21.77 -1.70
N ASP A 182 -14.71 21.97 -1.24
CA ASP A 182 -15.42 23.24 -1.32
C ASP A 182 -14.67 24.38 -0.60
N ILE A 183 -14.01 24.07 0.52
CA ILE A 183 -13.23 25.05 1.30
C ILE A 183 -11.87 25.26 0.66
N ALA A 184 -11.24 24.18 0.18
CA ALA A 184 -9.99 24.25 -0.57
C ALA A 184 -10.13 25.17 -1.80
N GLU A 185 -11.24 25.06 -2.55
CA GLU A 185 -11.50 25.88 -3.74
C GLU A 185 -11.56 27.39 -3.42
N VAL A 186 -12.09 27.77 -2.24
CA VAL A 186 -12.10 29.18 -1.80
C VAL A 186 -10.69 29.73 -1.62
N TYR A 187 -9.78 28.92 -1.05
CA TYR A 187 -8.37 29.32 -0.88
C TYR A 187 -7.59 29.23 -2.20
N ASN A 188 -7.92 28.27 -3.07
CA ASN A 188 -7.33 28.11 -4.40
C ASN A 188 -7.63 29.34 -5.28
N GLN A 189 -8.90 29.78 -5.33
CA GLN A 189 -9.29 31.00 -6.04
C GLN A 189 -8.58 32.25 -5.50
N GLN A 190 -8.37 32.34 -4.18
CA GLN A 190 -7.60 33.44 -3.59
C GLN A 190 -6.13 33.37 -4.00
N ALA A 191 -5.51 32.19 -3.97
CA ALA A 191 -4.13 32.00 -4.40
C ALA A 191 -3.95 32.40 -5.87
N LEU A 192 -4.81 31.93 -6.77
CA LEU A 192 -4.80 32.27 -8.19
C LEU A 192 -5.07 33.75 -8.44
N LYS A 193 -5.93 34.40 -7.63
CA LYS A 193 -6.18 35.84 -7.72
C LYS A 193 -4.97 36.69 -7.35
N TYR A 194 -4.25 36.31 -6.28
CA TYR A 194 -3.09 37.07 -5.81
C TYR A 194 -1.82 36.75 -6.59
N TYR A 195 -1.69 35.52 -7.11
CA TYR A 195 -0.47 35.00 -7.72
C TYR A 195 -0.74 34.19 -9.00
N PRO A 196 -1.37 34.77 -10.02
CA PRO A 196 -1.67 34.06 -11.26
C PRO A 196 -0.40 33.61 -12.01
N ASP A 197 0.70 34.35 -11.93
CA ASP A 197 1.94 34.06 -12.66
C ASP A 197 2.96 33.28 -11.81
N ASN A 198 2.50 32.52 -10.81
CA ASN A 198 3.37 31.71 -9.95
C ASN A 198 3.19 30.21 -10.24
N HIS A 199 4.27 29.55 -10.68
CA HIS A 199 4.22 28.13 -11.04
C HIS A 199 3.80 27.20 -9.89
N GLN A 200 4.15 27.50 -8.63
CA GLN A 200 3.74 26.67 -7.48
C GLN A 200 2.23 26.78 -7.22
N VAL A 201 1.67 27.99 -7.39
CA VAL A 201 0.23 28.23 -7.26
C VAL A 201 -0.53 27.51 -8.37
N GLN A 202 0.00 27.55 -9.60
CA GLN A 202 -0.57 26.85 -10.75
C GLN A 202 -0.50 25.32 -10.58
N LEU A 203 0.58 24.77 -10.02
CA LEU A 203 0.65 23.35 -9.68
C LEU A 203 -0.42 22.95 -8.66
N VAL A 204 -0.51 23.68 -7.54
CA VAL A 204 -1.50 23.36 -6.49
C VAL A 204 -2.93 23.49 -7.02
N ALA A 205 -3.20 24.46 -7.90
CA ALA A 205 -4.48 24.53 -8.59
C ALA A 205 -4.73 23.31 -9.49
N ALA A 206 -3.71 22.83 -10.20
CA ALA A 206 -3.81 21.63 -11.01
C ALA A 206 -4.08 20.38 -10.15
N GLU A 207 -3.40 20.23 -9.02
CA GLU A 207 -3.63 19.13 -8.05
C GLU A 207 -5.04 19.18 -7.47
N HIS A 208 -5.51 20.37 -7.08
CA HIS A 208 -6.87 20.58 -6.60
C HIS A 208 -7.93 20.13 -7.61
N HIS A 209 -7.81 20.58 -8.87
CA HIS A 209 -8.73 20.18 -9.94
C HIS A 209 -8.59 18.69 -10.31
N MET A 210 -7.39 18.11 -10.22
CA MET A 210 -7.17 16.67 -10.43
C MET A 210 -7.95 15.84 -9.40
N LEU A 211 -7.94 16.26 -8.13
CA LEU A 211 -8.68 15.60 -7.06
C LEU A 211 -10.20 15.67 -7.24
N GLN A 212 -10.70 16.73 -7.89
CA GLN A 212 -12.12 16.91 -8.21
C GLN A 212 -12.56 16.19 -9.50
N ASP A 213 -11.69 15.39 -10.13
CA ASP A 213 -11.89 14.81 -11.46
C ASP A 213 -12.11 15.87 -12.58
N GLU A 214 -11.70 17.12 -12.34
CA GLU A 214 -11.81 18.25 -13.28
C GLU A 214 -10.59 18.32 -14.22
N TYR A 215 -10.32 17.21 -14.91
CA TYR A 215 -9.06 16.99 -15.63
C TYR A 215 -8.70 18.07 -16.66
N ALA A 216 -9.69 18.70 -17.30
CA ALA A 216 -9.43 19.78 -18.27
C ALA A 216 -8.88 21.06 -17.59
N LEU A 217 -9.34 21.38 -16.39
CA LEU A 217 -8.80 22.49 -15.60
C LEU A 217 -7.45 22.11 -15.02
N ALA A 218 -7.31 20.87 -14.54
CA ALA A 218 -6.03 20.35 -14.06
C ALA A 218 -4.94 20.43 -15.14
N GLU A 219 -5.24 19.99 -16.36
CA GLU A 219 -4.34 20.06 -17.51
C GLU A 219 -3.96 21.51 -17.83
N PHE A 220 -4.94 22.42 -17.86
CA PHE A 220 -4.69 23.84 -18.11
C PHE A 220 -3.70 24.41 -17.11
N HIS A 221 -3.96 24.23 -15.81
CA HIS A 221 -3.11 24.76 -14.75
C HIS A 221 -1.72 24.11 -14.72
N ALA A 222 -1.63 22.80 -14.99
CA ALA A 222 -0.34 22.10 -15.10
C ALA A 222 0.50 22.63 -16.26
N ASN A 223 -0.10 22.85 -17.43
CA ASN A 223 0.58 23.46 -18.58
C ASN A 223 1.06 24.88 -18.27
N VAL A 224 0.24 25.72 -17.64
CA VAL A 224 0.66 27.07 -17.22
C VAL A 224 1.83 27.01 -16.23
N ALA A 225 1.83 26.06 -15.29
CA ALA A 225 2.95 25.87 -14.37
C ALA A 225 4.27 25.54 -15.11
N ILE A 226 4.20 24.68 -16.14
CA ILE A 226 5.34 24.32 -17.01
C ILE A 226 5.77 25.51 -17.88
N GLU A 227 4.83 26.30 -18.42
CA GLU A 227 5.17 27.50 -19.20
C GLU A 227 5.90 28.54 -18.35
N LEU A 228 5.49 28.73 -17.09
CA LEU A 228 6.11 29.64 -16.14
C LEU A 228 7.48 29.13 -15.64
N ASN A 229 7.65 27.81 -15.56
CA ASN A 229 8.92 27.17 -15.20
C ASN A 229 9.12 25.87 -15.99
N PRO A 230 9.79 25.92 -17.17
CA PRO A 230 9.95 24.76 -18.05
C PRO A 230 10.69 23.57 -17.45
N GLY A 231 11.44 23.76 -16.37
CA GLY A 231 12.12 22.68 -15.64
C GLY A 231 11.34 22.17 -14.43
N TYR A 232 10.06 22.51 -14.29
CA TYR A 232 9.28 22.14 -13.12
C TYR A 232 8.80 20.68 -13.21
N LEU A 233 9.59 19.80 -12.62
CA LEU A 233 9.38 18.36 -12.69
C LEU A 233 8.00 17.96 -12.15
N ASP A 234 7.59 18.46 -10.98
CA ASP A 234 6.32 18.09 -10.34
C ASP A 234 5.11 18.35 -11.24
N ALA A 235 5.07 19.50 -11.92
CA ALA A 235 4.00 19.83 -12.87
C ALA A 235 4.00 18.92 -14.10
N THR A 236 5.19 18.52 -14.57
CA THR A 236 5.35 17.63 -15.71
C THR A 236 4.92 16.19 -15.36
N ILE A 237 5.20 15.74 -14.14
CA ILE A 237 4.74 14.45 -13.61
C ILE A 237 3.21 14.46 -13.47
N LEU A 238 2.64 15.52 -12.90
CA LEU A 238 1.19 15.67 -12.77
C LEU A 238 0.50 15.66 -14.13
N LEU A 239 1.06 16.34 -15.13
CA LEU A 239 0.54 16.33 -16.50
C LEU A 239 0.56 14.91 -17.12
N GLY A 240 1.63 14.15 -16.90
CA GLY A 240 1.69 12.73 -17.27
C GLY A 240 0.59 11.89 -16.61
N ASN A 241 0.34 12.09 -15.32
CA ASN A 241 -0.72 11.42 -14.57
C ASN A 241 -2.13 11.82 -15.05
N ILE A 242 -2.34 13.10 -15.38
CA ILE A 242 -3.59 13.57 -15.99
C ILE A 242 -3.85 12.82 -17.29
N TYR A 243 -2.85 12.74 -18.18
CA TYR A 243 -2.97 11.98 -19.44
C TYR A 243 -3.23 10.48 -19.24
N LEU A 244 -2.66 9.86 -18.20
CA LEU A 244 -2.95 8.48 -17.87
C LEU A 244 -4.43 8.26 -17.48
N VAL A 245 -5.04 9.18 -16.73
CA VAL A 245 -6.45 9.06 -16.31
C VAL A 245 -7.44 9.52 -17.39
N THR A 246 -7.10 10.52 -18.21
CA THR A 246 -7.95 10.92 -19.35
C THR A 246 -7.88 9.93 -20.52
N GLY A 247 -6.92 9.02 -20.51
CA GLY A 247 -6.74 7.98 -21.54
C GLY A 247 -5.89 8.43 -22.73
N GLU A 248 -5.18 9.55 -22.61
CA GLU A 248 -4.27 10.11 -23.61
C GLU A 248 -2.87 9.51 -23.47
N TYR A 249 -2.79 8.19 -23.56
CA TYR A 249 -1.60 7.42 -23.22
C TYR A 249 -0.37 7.77 -24.07
N GLU A 250 -0.54 8.12 -25.35
CA GLU A 250 0.56 8.56 -26.21
C GLU A 250 1.17 9.88 -25.74
N ASN A 251 0.35 10.83 -25.25
CA ASN A 251 0.83 12.08 -24.67
C ASN A 251 1.57 11.82 -23.36
N ALA A 252 1.03 10.92 -22.50
CA ALA A 252 1.70 10.49 -21.27
C ALA A 252 3.08 9.90 -21.57
N ILE A 253 3.19 8.99 -22.55
CA ILE A 253 4.47 8.39 -22.98
C ILE A 253 5.45 9.49 -23.39
N SER A 254 5.05 10.39 -24.28
CA SER A 254 5.94 11.44 -24.79
C SER A 254 6.50 12.33 -23.68
N ILE A 255 5.66 12.71 -22.71
CA ILE A 255 6.08 13.57 -21.60
C ILE A 255 7.00 12.80 -20.64
N ILE A 256 6.62 11.59 -20.25
CA ILE A 256 7.40 10.78 -19.30
C ILE A 256 8.76 10.40 -19.89
N GLU A 257 8.83 10.02 -21.17
CA GLU A 257 10.10 9.73 -21.85
C GLU A 257 11.02 10.95 -21.92
N SER A 258 10.46 12.15 -22.08
CA SER A 258 11.23 13.39 -22.11
C SER A 258 11.93 13.65 -20.76
N ILE A 259 11.25 13.39 -19.64
CA ILE A 259 11.84 13.48 -18.31
C ILE A 259 12.93 12.40 -18.13
N LEU A 260 12.60 11.16 -18.49
CA LEU A 260 13.51 10.02 -18.34
C LEU A 260 14.76 10.11 -19.24
N ALA A 261 14.74 10.94 -20.28
CA ALA A 261 15.92 11.24 -21.08
C ALA A 261 16.99 11.99 -20.28
N GLU A 262 16.58 12.84 -19.33
CA GLU A 262 17.46 13.66 -18.49
C GLU A 262 17.74 13.02 -17.13
N ASN A 263 16.73 12.42 -16.49
CA ASN A 263 16.85 11.74 -15.20
C ASN A 263 16.29 10.31 -15.28
N ARG A 264 17.18 9.30 -15.27
CA ARG A 264 16.80 7.88 -15.39
C ARG A 264 16.52 7.18 -14.06
N ASP A 265 16.77 7.86 -12.94
CA ASP A 265 16.79 7.26 -11.62
C ASP A 265 15.45 7.43 -10.87
N GLU A 266 14.39 7.83 -11.57
CA GLU A 266 13.04 7.97 -11.04
C GLU A 266 12.18 6.72 -11.31
N SER A 267 12.10 5.81 -10.32
CA SER A 267 11.33 4.55 -10.43
C SER A 267 9.84 4.79 -10.78
N ILE A 268 9.24 5.80 -10.16
CA ILE A 268 7.81 6.12 -10.32
C ILE A 268 7.43 6.47 -11.76
N LEU A 269 8.36 7.06 -12.51
CA LEU A 269 8.15 7.42 -13.92
C LEU A 269 8.23 6.20 -14.83
N TRP A 270 9.14 5.27 -14.54
CA TRP A 270 9.18 3.99 -15.22
C TRP A 270 7.90 3.17 -14.99
N TYR A 271 7.36 3.23 -13.77
CA TYR A 271 6.07 2.63 -13.45
C TYR A 271 4.91 3.27 -14.25
N ALA A 272 4.81 4.60 -14.24
CA ALA A 272 3.80 5.33 -15.01
C ALA A 272 3.88 5.06 -16.52
N LEU A 273 5.10 4.94 -17.06
CA LEU A 273 5.34 4.56 -18.45
C LEU A 273 4.88 3.12 -18.75
N GLY A 274 5.06 2.21 -17.79
CA GLY A 274 4.53 0.84 -17.85
C GLY A 274 3.01 0.81 -17.96
N ILE A 275 2.31 1.65 -17.20
CA ILE A 275 0.85 1.81 -17.30
C ILE A 275 0.47 2.29 -18.70
N ALA A 276 1.10 3.36 -19.19
CA ALA A 276 0.77 3.95 -20.47
C ALA A 276 0.92 2.95 -21.63
N TYR A 277 2.07 2.26 -21.69
CA TYR A 277 2.31 1.21 -22.70
C TYR A 277 1.33 0.04 -22.59
N SER A 278 1.00 -0.38 -21.36
CA SER A 278 0.03 -1.45 -21.14
C SER A 278 -1.34 -1.08 -21.71
N LYS A 279 -1.79 0.18 -21.56
CA LYS A 279 -3.12 0.61 -22.01
C LYS A 279 -3.24 0.75 -23.52
N ILE A 280 -2.15 1.08 -24.22
CA ILE A 280 -2.12 1.08 -25.70
C ILE A 280 -1.83 -0.30 -26.30
N GLY A 281 -1.56 -1.31 -25.46
CA GLY A 281 -1.33 -2.70 -25.89
C GLY A 281 0.11 -3.02 -26.28
N PHE A 282 1.07 -2.14 -25.98
CA PHE A 282 2.50 -2.39 -26.16
C PHE A 282 3.06 -3.13 -24.95
N ILE A 283 2.76 -4.43 -24.90
CA ILE A 283 3.01 -5.28 -23.72
C ILE A 283 4.51 -5.44 -23.43
N ASP A 284 5.35 -5.59 -24.46
CA ASP A 284 6.80 -5.77 -24.29
C ASP A 284 7.46 -4.52 -23.70
N GLU A 285 7.09 -3.34 -24.20
CA GLU A 285 7.53 -2.04 -23.71
C GLU A 285 7.06 -1.82 -22.27
N ALA A 286 5.80 -2.16 -21.96
CA ALA A 286 5.27 -2.08 -20.60
C ALA A 286 6.05 -2.95 -19.61
N ILE A 287 6.33 -4.21 -19.98
CA ILE A 287 7.15 -5.11 -19.15
C ILE A 287 8.55 -4.55 -18.96
N ASN A 288 9.17 -4.01 -20.01
CA ASN A 288 10.50 -3.42 -19.91
C ASN A 288 10.50 -2.17 -19.01
N SER A 289 9.47 -1.32 -19.08
CA SER A 289 9.32 -0.14 -18.22
C SER A 289 9.20 -0.54 -16.75
N TYR A 290 8.32 -1.49 -16.41
CA TYR A 290 8.26 -2.00 -15.03
C TYR A 290 9.57 -2.67 -14.59
N ALA A 291 10.25 -3.40 -15.49
CA ALA A 291 11.55 -3.99 -15.19
C ALA A 291 12.63 -2.92 -14.89
N ARG A 292 12.55 -1.74 -15.53
CA ARG A 292 13.41 -0.59 -15.23
C ARG A 292 13.08 0.02 -13.88
N ALA A 293 11.79 0.18 -13.56
CA ALA A 293 11.36 0.61 -12.21
C ALA A 293 11.97 -0.29 -11.14
N LEU A 294 11.84 -1.62 -11.29
CA LEU A 294 12.41 -2.61 -10.36
C LEU A 294 13.95 -2.70 -10.38
N MET A 295 14.61 -2.18 -11.42
CA MET A 295 16.06 -2.09 -11.46
C MET A 295 16.56 -0.88 -10.64
N VAL A 296 15.82 0.23 -10.69
CA VAL A 296 16.08 1.44 -9.90
C VAL A 296 15.72 1.21 -8.44
N GLN A 297 14.53 0.66 -8.18
CA GLN A 297 14.02 0.36 -6.85
C GLN A 297 13.56 -1.12 -6.75
N PRO A 298 14.46 -2.05 -6.35
CA PRO A 298 14.15 -3.48 -6.30
C PRO A 298 13.08 -3.89 -5.27
N ASP A 299 12.81 -3.06 -4.26
CA ASP A 299 11.82 -3.29 -3.21
C ASP A 299 10.47 -2.63 -3.48
N ASP A 300 10.27 -2.03 -4.65
CA ASP A 300 8.98 -1.51 -5.11
C ASP A 300 8.00 -2.67 -5.37
N GLU A 301 7.09 -2.87 -4.42
CA GLU A 301 6.08 -3.93 -4.47
C GLU A 301 4.97 -3.64 -5.47
N ILE A 302 4.55 -2.38 -5.63
CA ILE A 302 3.44 -2.02 -6.53
C ILE A 302 3.87 -2.22 -7.97
N SER A 303 5.05 -1.73 -8.37
CA SER A 303 5.59 -1.98 -9.72
C SER A 303 5.74 -3.47 -10.02
N ARG A 304 6.14 -4.26 -9.02
CA ARG A 304 6.25 -5.72 -9.14
C ARG A 304 4.88 -6.36 -9.36
N ILE A 305 3.89 -6.01 -8.55
CA ILE A 305 2.52 -6.52 -8.67
C ILE A 305 1.94 -6.13 -10.04
N ALA A 306 2.10 -4.89 -10.47
CA ALA A 306 1.61 -4.39 -11.77
C ALA A 306 2.20 -5.19 -12.94
N MET A 307 3.51 -5.40 -12.93
CA MET A 307 4.20 -6.21 -13.94
C MET A 307 3.72 -7.66 -13.96
N GLU A 308 3.56 -8.28 -12.79
CA GLU A 308 3.07 -9.66 -12.68
C GLU A 308 1.64 -9.79 -13.19
N ASN A 309 0.76 -8.86 -12.82
CA ASN A 309 -0.62 -8.81 -13.29
C ASN A 309 -0.68 -8.65 -14.82
N LEU A 310 0.14 -7.76 -15.38
CA LEU A 310 0.27 -7.56 -16.82
C LEU A 310 0.66 -8.87 -17.53
N ILE A 311 1.71 -9.55 -17.04
CA ILE A 311 2.22 -10.79 -17.62
C ILE A 311 1.20 -11.92 -17.51
N MET A 312 0.52 -12.05 -16.38
CA MET A 312 -0.51 -13.07 -16.17
C MET A 312 -1.69 -12.92 -17.12
N HIS A 313 -2.06 -11.68 -17.47
CA HIS A 313 -3.18 -11.39 -18.36
C HIS A 313 -2.83 -11.50 -19.85
N ASN A 314 -1.57 -11.22 -20.24
CA ASN A 314 -1.23 -11.03 -21.66
C ASN A 314 -0.31 -12.10 -22.26
N LEU A 315 0.52 -12.76 -21.44
CA LEU A 315 1.46 -13.77 -21.95
C LEU A 315 0.89 -15.18 -21.85
N ALA A 316 1.33 -16.08 -22.74
CA ALA A 316 1.00 -17.50 -22.64
C ALA A 316 1.60 -18.12 -21.37
N ILE A 317 0.99 -19.18 -20.84
CA ILE A 317 1.37 -19.82 -19.56
C ILE A 317 2.83 -20.33 -19.57
N ASP A 318 3.32 -20.74 -20.74
CA ASP A 318 4.67 -21.28 -20.99
C ASP A 318 5.67 -20.22 -21.47
N ASP A 319 5.31 -18.93 -21.43
CA ASP A 319 6.22 -17.86 -21.80
C ASP A 319 7.42 -17.77 -20.82
N PRO A 320 8.68 -17.78 -21.30
CA PRO A 320 9.88 -17.70 -20.46
C PRO A 320 9.94 -16.46 -19.55
N ILE A 321 9.24 -15.38 -19.90
CA ILE A 321 9.16 -14.17 -19.08
C ILE A 321 8.42 -14.47 -17.77
N ARG A 322 7.39 -15.33 -17.79
CA ARG A 322 6.70 -15.77 -16.57
C ARG A 322 7.65 -16.49 -15.62
N ASP A 323 8.48 -17.39 -16.15
CA ASP A 323 9.47 -18.12 -15.35
C ASP A 323 10.51 -17.17 -14.72
N ARG A 324 10.98 -16.18 -15.51
CA ARG A 324 11.95 -15.19 -15.04
C ARG A 324 11.44 -14.44 -13.81
N TYR A 325 10.18 -13.99 -13.82
CA TYR A 325 9.64 -13.19 -12.73
C TYR A 325 9.08 -14.04 -11.58
N ALA A 326 8.58 -15.25 -11.85
CA ALA A 326 8.21 -16.21 -10.80
C ALA A 326 9.39 -16.59 -9.89
N LYS A 327 10.62 -16.56 -10.42
CA LYS A 327 11.84 -16.86 -9.67
C LYS A 327 12.00 -16.01 -8.41
N TYR A 328 11.59 -14.73 -8.45
CA TYR A 328 11.62 -13.84 -7.30
C TYR A 328 10.87 -14.46 -6.10
N HIS A 329 9.66 -14.95 -6.33
CA HIS A 329 8.82 -15.55 -5.31
C HIS A 329 9.37 -16.88 -4.81
N PHE A 330 9.92 -17.72 -5.69
CA PHE A 330 10.50 -18.99 -5.26
C PHE A 330 11.74 -18.78 -4.37
N GLU A 331 12.60 -17.82 -4.72
CA GLU A 331 13.74 -17.44 -3.89
C GLU A 331 13.29 -16.79 -2.57
N ALA A 332 12.21 -15.99 -2.58
CA ALA A 332 11.61 -15.43 -1.37
C ALA A 332 11.03 -16.53 -0.46
N GLY A 333 10.31 -17.49 -1.02
CA GLY A 333 9.80 -18.68 -0.34
C GLY A 333 10.91 -19.48 0.32
N ASP A 334 11.99 -19.77 -0.42
CA ASP A 334 13.16 -20.47 0.12
C ASP A 334 13.79 -19.73 1.32
N ARG A 335 13.95 -18.40 1.23
CA ARG A 335 14.47 -17.57 2.33
C ARG A 335 13.56 -17.60 3.56
N LEU A 336 12.24 -17.62 3.35
CA LEU A 336 11.26 -17.71 4.44
C LEU A 336 11.29 -19.09 5.11
N LEU A 337 11.47 -20.17 4.34
CA LEU A 337 11.64 -21.52 4.88
C LEU A 337 12.89 -21.66 5.74
N GLN A 338 14.01 -21.07 5.31
CA GLN A 338 15.23 -21.04 6.12
C GLN A 338 15.03 -20.35 7.48
N ARG A 339 14.01 -19.48 7.58
CA ARG A 339 13.62 -18.77 8.81
C ARG A 339 12.41 -19.40 9.51
N ASN A 340 11.95 -20.57 9.07
CA ASN A 340 10.80 -21.30 9.61
C ASN A 340 9.46 -20.53 9.48
N TYR A 341 9.33 -19.61 8.54
CA TYR A 341 8.08 -18.90 8.25
C TYR A 341 7.26 -19.64 7.20
N MET A 342 6.75 -20.84 7.55
CA MET A 342 6.11 -21.76 6.61
C MET A 342 4.87 -21.18 5.92
N GLU A 343 3.97 -20.51 6.65
CA GLU A 343 2.74 -19.93 6.06
C GLU A 343 3.06 -18.82 5.06
N ARG A 344 4.04 -17.97 5.37
CA ARG A 344 4.49 -16.91 4.45
C ARG A 344 5.18 -17.51 3.22
N ALA A 345 6.01 -18.53 3.41
CA ALA A 345 6.62 -19.24 2.30
C ALA A 345 5.57 -19.85 1.37
N LEU A 346 4.50 -20.43 1.94
CA LEU A 346 3.38 -20.98 1.17
C LEU A 346 2.74 -19.92 0.26
N LEU A 347 2.55 -18.69 0.76
CA LEU A 347 2.02 -17.58 -0.04
C LEU A 347 2.95 -17.18 -1.19
N GLU A 348 4.26 -17.10 -0.95
CA GLU A 348 5.25 -16.81 -1.99
C GLU A 348 5.27 -17.91 -3.06
N PHE A 349 5.39 -19.18 -2.66
CA PHE A 349 5.35 -20.29 -3.62
C PHE A 349 4.07 -20.30 -4.43
N ARG A 350 2.92 -20.04 -3.79
CA ARG A 350 1.64 -19.92 -4.48
C ARG A 350 1.68 -18.81 -5.53
N ARG A 351 2.12 -17.59 -5.18
CA ARG A 351 2.20 -16.47 -6.13
C ARG A 351 3.11 -16.80 -7.32
N GLY A 352 4.27 -17.42 -7.07
CA GLY A 352 5.15 -17.91 -8.13
C GLY A 352 4.49 -18.97 -9.03
N LEU A 353 3.72 -19.90 -8.46
CA LEU A 353 2.98 -20.93 -9.24
C LEU A 353 1.78 -20.37 -10.01
N VAL A 354 1.23 -19.21 -9.63
CA VAL A 354 0.23 -18.51 -10.46
C VAL A 354 0.90 -17.97 -11.73
N LEU A 355 2.12 -17.43 -11.62
CA LEU A 355 2.90 -16.97 -12.76
C LEU A 355 3.33 -18.13 -13.67
N THR A 356 3.93 -19.18 -13.09
CA THR A 356 4.38 -20.39 -13.80
C THR A 356 3.74 -21.67 -13.22
N PRO A 357 2.51 -22.01 -13.62
CA PRO A 357 1.82 -23.22 -13.17
C PRO A 357 2.55 -24.52 -13.51
N ARG A 358 3.41 -24.54 -14.53
CA ARG A 358 4.07 -25.78 -14.99
C ARG A 358 5.44 -26.02 -14.33
N SER A 359 5.88 -25.18 -13.39
CA SER A 359 7.16 -25.39 -12.71
C SER A 359 7.14 -26.64 -11.82
N LYS A 360 7.87 -27.69 -12.23
CA LYS A 360 7.99 -28.95 -11.47
C LYS A 360 8.61 -28.72 -10.09
N ASP A 361 9.80 -28.15 -10.04
CA ASP A 361 10.58 -28.00 -8.81
C ASP A 361 9.86 -27.14 -7.77
N SER A 362 9.26 -26.04 -8.20
CA SER A 362 8.53 -25.14 -7.31
C SER A 362 7.25 -25.78 -6.78
N ARG A 363 6.54 -26.55 -7.62
CA ARG A 363 5.34 -27.27 -7.18
C ARG A 363 5.67 -28.40 -6.22
N LEU A 364 6.80 -29.10 -6.38
CA LEU A 364 7.29 -30.07 -5.39
C LEU A 364 7.58 -29.42 -4.03
N LYS A 365 8.20 -28.23 -4.02
CA LYS A 365 8.43 -27.46 -2.78
C LYS A 365 7.11 -27.04 -2.12
N TYR A 366 6.17 -26.54 -2.92
CA TYR A 366 4.83 -26.17 -2.47
C TYR A 366 4.07 -27.37 -1.89
N ALA A 367 4.09 -28.51 -2.57
CA ALA A 367 3.51 -29.77 -2.11
C ALA A 367 4.16 -30.23 -0.80
N SER A 368 5.50 -30.20 -0.71
CA SER A 368 6.24 -30.60 0.49
C SER A 368 5.91 -29.75 1.71
N LEU A 369 5.55 -28.47 1.51
CA LEU A 369 5.07 -27.61 2.58
C LEU A 369 3.72 -28.08 3.14
N TYR A 370 2.77 -28.44 2.26
CA TYR A 370 1.50 -29.02 2.71
C TYR A 370 1.73 -30.29 3.53
N ASN A 371 2.60 -31.19 3.07
CA ASN A 371 2.94 -32.39 3.83
C ASN A 371 3.54 -32.08 5.20
N THR A 372 4.42 -31.07 5.27
CA THR A 372 5.05 -30.61 6.54
C THR A 372 4.03 -30.00 7.50
N LEU A 373 3.03 -29.29 6.97
CA LEU A 373 1.92 -28.71 7.72
C LEU A 373 0.86 -29.76 8.13
N GLY A 374 1.02 -31.02 7.70
CA GLY A 374 0.11 -32.13 8.02
C GLY A 374 -0.99 -32.37 7.00
N PHE A 375 -1.02 -31.60 5.91
CA PHE A 375 -2.00 -31.69 4.83
C PHE A 375 -1.53 -32.69 3.74
N ARG A 376 -1.66 -33.99 4.00
CA ARG A 376 -1.24 -35.09 3.11
C ARG A 376 -2.12 -35.27 1.88
N GLY A 377 -3.42 -35.02 1.99
CA GLY A 377 -4.36 -34.97 0.88
C GLY A 377 -3.99 -33.85 -0.09
N LYS A 378 -3.77 -32.62 0.40
CA LYS A 378 -3.27 -31.52 -0.45
C LYS A 378 -1.91 -31.84 -1.06
N TYR A 379 -1.02 -32.47 -0.31
CA TYR A 379 0.25 -32.95 -0.85
C TYR A 379 0.04 -33.92 -2.02
N LEU A 380 -0.85 -34.91 -1.86
CA LEU A 380 -1.21 -35.85 -2.92
C LEU A 380 -1.81 -35.12 -4.14
N THR A 381 -2.71 -34.16 -3.93
CA THR A 381 -3.32 -33.38 -5.02
C THR A 381 -2.25 -32.64 -5.83
N GLU A 382 -1.27 -32.00 -5.19
CA GLU A 382 -0.21 -31.30 -5.91
C GLU A 382 0.73 -32.26 -6.68
N LEU A 383 0.98 -33.47 -6.15
CA LEU A 383 1.71 -34.52 -6.89
C LEU A 383 0.91 -35.03 -8.10
N GLN A 384 -0.41 -35.21 -7.95
CA GLN A 384 -1.28 -35.60 -9.05
C GLN A 384 -1.31 -34.52 -10.13
N VAL A 385 -1.33 -33.23 -9.76
CA VAL A 385 -1.19 -32.13 -10.73
C VAL A 385 0.14 -32.21 -11.50
N LEU A 386 1.25 -32.57 -10.84
CA LEU A 386 2.53 -32.78 -11.53
C LEU A 386 2.45 -33.91 -12.55
N ARG A 387 1.86 -35.05 -12.18
CA ARG A 387 1.62 -36.17 -13.08
C ARG A 387 0.76 -35.75 -14.28
N ASP A 388 -0.33 -35.03 -14.03
CA ASP A 388 -1.25 -34.54 -15.07
C ASP A 388 -0.60 -33.52 -16.01
N LEU A 389 0.39 -32.76 -15.51
CA LEU A 389 1.23 -31.87 -16.31
C LEU A 389 2.27 -32.62 -17.17
N GLY A 390 2.41 -33.93 -17.00
CA GLY A 390 3.36 -34.79 -17.72
C GLY A 390 4.65 -35.09 -16.97
N TYR A 391 4.77 -34.72 -15.70
CA TYR A 391 5.90 -35.05 -14.84
C TYR A 391 5.61 -36.33 -14.06
N ASP A 392 5.73 -37.48 -14.72
CA ASP A 392 5.48 -38.82 -14.16
C ASP A 392 6.78 -39.64 -14.15
N ASP A 393 7.82 -39.10 -13.50
CA ASP A 393 9.03 -39.86 -13.21
C ASP A 393 8.87 -40.70 -11.93
N ASP A 394 9.71 -41.74 -11.83
CA ASP A 394 9.66 -42.73 -10.75
C ASP A 394 9.56 -42.10 -9.34
N ASP A 395 10.23 -40.95 -9.08
CA ASP A 395 10.13 -40.26 -7.76
C ASP A 395 8.72 -39.73 -7.48
N ILE A 396 8.05 -39.14 -8.47
CA ILE A 396 6.67 -38.64 -8.31
C ILE A 396 5.70 -39.80 -8.17
N THR A 397 5.83 -40.84 -9.01
CA THR A 397 4.96 -42.01 -8.95
C THR A 397 5.09 -42.74 -7.61
N ASP A 398 6.32 -42.93 -7.11
CA ASP A 398 6.58 -43.55 -5.80
C ASP A 398 5.97 -42.71 -4.66
N ARG A 399 6.13 -41.38 -4.71
CA ARG A 399 5.52 -40.48 -3.70
C ARG A 399 4.00 -40.55 -3.70
N ILE A 400 3.38 -40.64 -4.88
CA ILE A 400 1.93 -40.80 -5.01
C ILE A 400 1.52 -42.12 -4.37
N GLU A 401 2.14 -43.25 -4.73
CA GLU A 401 1.80 -44.58 -4.19
C GLU A 401 1.97 -44.63 -2.66
N ILE A 402 3.07 -44.09 -2.13
CA ILE A 402 3.32 -44.01 -0.69
C ILE A 402 2.22 -43.19 -0.01
N THR A 403 1.87 -42.03 -0.57
CA THR A 403 0.89 -41.13 0.03
C THR A 403 -0.52 -41.72 -0.03
N GLU A 404 -0.90 -42.34 -1.15
CA GLU A 404 -2.14 -43.10 -1.28
C GLU A 404 -2.20 -44.25 -0.27
N SER A 405 -1.09 -44.97 -0.05
CA SER A 405 -1.02 -46.02 0.97
C SER A 405 -1.20 -45.48 2.39
N LEU A 406 -0.65 -44.31 2.70
CA LEU A 406 -0.81 -43.65 4.00
C LEU A 406 -2.24 -43.13 4.22
N LEU A 407 -2.95 -42.81 3.13
CA LEU A 407 -4.32 -42.32 3.17
C LEU A 407 -5.37 -43.43 3.08
N ARG A 408 -5.00 -44.72 3.05
CA ARG A 408 -5.96 -45.85 2.96
C ARG A 408 -6.98 -45.89 4.10
N ASP A 409 -6.58 -45.46 5.28
CA ASP A 409 -7.45 -45.42 6.47
C ASP A 409 -8.09 -44.02 6.68
N SER A 410 -7.94 -43.10 5.70
CA SER A 410 -8.54 -41.77 5.73
C SER A 410 -10.07 -41.81 5.68
N LEU A 411 -10.70 -40.67 5.97
CA LEU A 411 -12.15 -40.53 5.83
C LEU A 411 -12.58 -40.66 4.37
N THR A 412 -11.78 -40.14 3.44
CA THR A 412 -11.99 -40.28 2.00
C THR A 412 -12.14 -41.74 1.60
N SER A 413 -11.22 -42.61 2.04
CA SER A 413 -11.26 -44.04 1.71
C SER A 413 -12.38 -44.79 2.44
N ARG A 414 -12.63 -44.50 3.72
CA ARG A 414 -13.68 -45.18 4.50
C ARG A 414 -15.08 -44.88 3.97
N TRP A 415 -15.34 -43.63 3.58
CA TRP A 415 -16.66 -43.19 3.13
C TRP A 415 -16.83 -43.21 1.60
N ASP A 416 -15.78 -43.54 0.85
CA ASP A 416 -15.74 -43.46 -0.62
C ASP A 416 -16.19 -42.07 -1.13
N VAL A 417 -15.48 -41.04 -0.67
CA VAL A 417 -15.75 -39.63 -0.99
C VAL A 417 -14.43 -38.90 -1.26
N ASP A 418 -14.27 -38.39 -2.49
CA ASP A 418 -13.21 -37.45 -2.81
C ASP A 418 -13.55 -36.07 -2.22
N GLN A 419 -12.84 -35.71 -1.17
CA GLN A 419 -13.03 -34.46 -0.44
C GLN A 419 -12.71 -33.21 -1.28
N TYR A 420 -11.89 -33.31 -2.34
CA TYR A 420 -11.53 -32.19 -3.21
C TYR A 420 -12.49 -32.00 -4.38
N ALA A 421 -13.33 -33.00 -4.66
CA ALA A 421 -14.37 -32.94 -5.68
C ALA A 421 -15.74 -32.46 -5.12
N LEU A 422 -15.84 -32.24 -3.81
CA LEU A 422 -17.09 -31.82 -3.18
C LEU A 422 -17.51 -30.40 -3.60
N HIS A 423 -18.79 -30.26 -3.92
CA HIS A 423 -19.41 -28.96 -4.13
C HIS A 423 -19.70 -28.28 -2.78
N ARG A 424 -18.70 -27.56 -2.27
CA ARG A 424 -18.82 -26.79 -1.02
C ARG A 424 -19.58 -25.49 -1.25
N ARG A 425 -20.24 -25.00 -0.19
CA ARG A 425 -20.78 -23.64 -0.19
C ARG A 425 -19.64 -22.63 -0.33
N ARG A 426 -19.79 -21.67 -1.23
CA ARG A 426 -18.85 -20.56 -1.42
C ARG A 426 -19.55 -19.24 -1.19
N TYR A 427 -18.92 -18.36 -0.43
CA TYR A 427 -19.36 -16.97 -0.30
C TYR A 427 -18.94 -16.18 -1.52
N LYS A 428 -19.91 -15.60 -2.22
CA LYS A 428 -19.64 -14.68 -3.31
C LYS A 428 -19.33 -13.29 -2.74
N ILE A 429 -18.09 -12.82 -2.90
CA ILE A 429 -17.59 -11.58 -2.31
C ILE A 429 -16.86 -10.72 -3.36
N PRO A 430 -17.55 -9.84 -4.12
CA PRO A 430 -16.88 -8.81 -4.92
C PRO A 430 -16.03 -7.87 -4.05
N VAL A 431 -14.92 -7.42 -4.61
CA VAL A 431 -13.97 -6.50 -3.99
C VAL A 431 -14.01 -5.17 -4.75
N TYR A 432 -14.27 -4.11 -4.00
CA TYR A 432 -14.27 -2.72 -4.46
C TYR A 432 -13.17 -1.95 -3.72
N PHE A 433 -12.77 -0.81 -4.27
CA PHE A 433 -11.89 0.14 -3.59
C PHE A 433 -12.32 1.59 -3.87
N GLN A 434 -12.05 2.47 -2.92
CA GLN A 434 -12.31 3.92 -3.01
C GLN A 434 -11.38 4.70 -2.08
N ASP A 435 -11.36 6.03 -2.23
CA ASP A 435 -10.72 7.00 -1.32
C ASP A 435 -9.26 6.65 -0.95
N SER A 436 -8.51 6.12 -1.92
CA SER A 436 -7.14 5.65 -1.67
C SER A 436 -6.12 6.73 -2.02
N SER A 437 -5.18 6.98 -1.11
CA SER A 437 -4.04 7.87 -1.33
C SER A 437 -2.83 7.02 -1.70
N MET A 438 -2.36 7.13 -2.93
CA MET A 438 -1.33 6.23 -3.45
C MET A 438 -0.11 6.99 -3.93
N TYR A 439 1.08 6.62 -3.44
CA TYR A 439 2.35 7.09 -4.00
C TYR A 439 2.50 6.63 -5.46
N HIS A 440 2.15 5.39 -5.76
CA HIS A 440 2.06 4.90 -7.13
C HIS A 440 0.71 5.26 -7.74
N PHE A 441 0.73 6.08 -8.80
CA PHE A 441 -0.49 6.45 -9.51
C PHE A 441 -1.27 5.20 -10.00
N LEU A 442 -2.56 5.10 -9.67
CA LEU A 442 -3.39 3.91 -9.94
C LEU A 442 -2.87 2.60 -9.32
N GLY A 443 -1.97 2.67 -8.33
CA GLY A 443 -1.42 1.49 -7.64
C GLY A 443 -2.45 0.75 -6.78
N ASP A 444 -3.55 1.42 -6.43
CA ASP A 444 -4.71 0.85 -5.74
C ASP A 444 -5.41 -0.24 -6.57
N VAL A 445 -5.50 -0.08 -7.89
CA VAL A 445 -6.01 -1.11 -8.81
C VAL A 445 -5.19 -2.40 -8.67
N GLU A 446 -3.86 -2.26 -8.70
CA GLU A 446 -2.93 -3.38 -8.67
C GLU A 446 -2.92 -4.06 -7.28
N ALA A 447 -2.95 -3.26 -6.22
CA ALA A 447 -3.09 -3.75 -4.85
C ALA A 447 -4.42 -4.49 -4.61
N ALA A 448 -5.52 -3.99 -5.17
CA ALA A 448 -6.84 -4.64 -5.06
C ALA A 448 -6.91 -5.95 -5.85
N GLU A 449 -6.31 -6.04 -7.05
CA GLU A 449 -6.16 -7.31 -7.78
C GLU A 449 -5.30 -8.31 -6.99
N TYR A 450 -4.21 -7.85 -6.38
CA TYR A 450 -3.41 -8.70 -5.49
C TYR A 450 -4.24 -9.19 -4.29
N PHE A 451 -5.05 -8.33 -3.67
CA PHE A 451 -5.96 -8.70 -2.59
C PHE A 451 -6.99 -9.76 -3.03
N ARG A 452 -7.55 -9.64 -4.23
CA ARG A 452 -8.41 -10.67 -4.82
C ARG A 452 -7.68 -12.01 -4.93
N HIS A 453 -6.46 -12.02 -5.44
CA HIS A 453 -5.66 -13.25 -5.52
C HIS A 453 -5.41 -13.89 -4.14
N LEU A 454 -5.27 -13.08 -3.09
CA LEU A 454 -5.16 -13.56 -1.72
C LEU A 454 -6.46 -14.19 -1.21
N LEU A 455 -7.64 -13.70 -1.61
CA LEU A 455 -8.94 -14.25 -1.21
C LEU A 455 -9.27 -15.57 -1.91
N VAL A 456 -8.96 -15.70 -3.21
CA VAL A 456 -9.20 -16.93 -4.01
C VAL A 456 -8.37 -18.13 -3.51
N ARG A 457 -7.52 -17.95 -2.48
CA ARG A 457 -6.84 -19.06 -1.80
C ARG A 457 -7.72 -19.91 -0.89
N TYR A 458 -8.85 -19.36 -0.47
CA TYR A 458 -9.76 -20.04 0.44
C TYR A 458 -10.84 -20.77 -0.37
N GLU A 459 -11.03 -22.06 -0.08
CA GLU A 459 -11.92 -22.95 -0.85
C GLU A 459 -13.40 -22.57 -0.76
N ASN A 460 -13.77 -21.84 0.30
CA ASN A 460 -15.12 -21.38 0.61
C ASN A 460 -15.42 -19.95 0.12
N ILE A 461 -14.57 -19.37 -0.71
CA ILE A 461 -14.75 -18.01 -1.23
C ILE A 461 -14.75 -18.03 -2.76
N ASP A 462 -15.72 -17.32 -3.33
CA ASP A 462 -15.76 -16.99 -4.74
C ASP A 462 -15.65 -15.47 -4.90
N VAL A 463 -14.60 -15.01 -5.57
CA VAL A 463 -14.39 -13.59 -5.85
C VAL A 463 -14.51 -13.37 -7.35
N PRO A 464 -15.50 -12.56 -7.81
CA PRO A 464 -15.60 -12.14 -9.20
C PRO A 464 -14.26 -11.61 -9.74
N THR A 465 -13.96 -11.88 -11.00
CA THR A 465 -12.67 -11.53 -11.61
C THR A 465 -12.44 -10.04 -11.77
N THR A 466 -13.50 -9.24 -11.77
CA THR A 466 -13.42 -7.80 -12.00
C THR A 466 -13.35 -7.07 -10.66
N ILE A 467 -12.22 -6.41 -10.39
CA ILE A 467 -12.13 -5.38 -9.36
C ILE A 467 -12.72 -4.09 -9.92
N ILE A 468 -13.58 -3.43 -9.13
CA ILE A 468 -14.33 -2.25 -9.59
C ILE A 468 -13.97 -1.04 -8.70
N PRO A 469 -13.31 0.01 -9.22
CA PRO A 469 -13.24 1.29 -8.53
C PRO A 469 -14.65 1.86 -8.37
N VAL A 470 -14.97 2.35 -7.17
CA VAL A 470 -16.26 2.96 -6.87
C VAL A 470 -16.07 4.37 -6.33
N LYS A 471 -16.98 5.28 -6.68
CA LYS A 471 -16.97 6.65 -6.13
C LYS A 471 -17.71 6.78 -4.80
N SER A 472 -18.44 5.74 -4.41
CA SER A 472 -19.24 5.75 -3.19
C SER A 472 -19.65 4.36 -2.75
N PHE A 473 -19.91 4.24 -1.45
CA PHE A 473 -20.57 3.08 -0.85
C PHE A 473 -21.86 2.68 -1.59
N SER A 474 -22.69 3.64 -1.99
CA SER A 474 -23.97 3.37 -2.67
C SER A 474 -23.79 2.68 -4.02
N GLN A 475 -22.70 2.99 -4.74
CA GLN A 475 -22.36 2.34 -5.99
C GLN A 475 -21.93 0.89 -5.76
N ALA A 476 -21.02 0.65 -4.80
CA ALA A 476 -20.59 -0.70 -4.42
C ALA A 476 -21.76 -1.56 -3.96
N PHE A 477 -22.61 -1.03 -3.07
CA PHE A 477 -23.76 -1.74 -2.54
C PHE A 477 -24.76 -2.13 -3.64
N ARG A 478 -25.07 -1.20 -4.56
CA ARG A 478 -25.95 -1.49 -5.70
C ARG A 478 -25.37 -2.57 -6.60
N ASP A 479 -24.08 -2.50 -6.91
CA ASP A 479 -23.42 -3.47 -7.77
C ASP A 479 -23.38 -4.86 -7.13
N ALA A 480 -23.01 -4.96 -5.85
CA ALA A 480 -22.98 -6.22 -5.10
C ALA A 480 -24.36 -6.93 -5.10
N ARG A 481 -25.45 -6.16 -4.98
CA ARG A 481 -26.82 -6.68 -5.08
C ARG A 481 -27.16 -7.19 -6.47
N LEU A 482 -26.78 -6.46 -7.52
CA LEU A 482 -27.00 -6.89 -8.91
C LEU A 482 -26.26 -8.19 -9.20
N GLN A 483 -25.08 -8.36 -8.60
CA GLN A 483 -24.30 -9.58 -8.69
C GLN A 483 -24.82 -10.72 -7.81
N GLN A 484 -25.85 -10.50 -6.99
CA GLN A 484 -26.36 -11.48 -6.02
C GLN A 484 -25.26 -12.02 -5.10
N ALA A 485 -24.35 -11.13 -4.67
CA ALA A 485 -23.29 -11.49 -3.73
C ALA A 485 -23.84 -11.84 -2.34
N ASP A 486 -23.10 -12.58 -1.52
CA ASP A 486 -23.43 -12.79 -0.10
C ASP A 486 -22.96 -11.59 0.74
N PHE A 487 -21.73 -11.15 0.47
CA PHE A 487 -21.07 -10.03 1.11
C PHE A 487 -20.35 -9.20 0.05
N PHE A 488 -19.85 -8.02 0.40
CA PHE A 488 -18.90 -7.29 -0.43
C PHE A 488 -17.86 -6.57 0.40
N ILE A 489 -16.71 -6.32 -0.20
CA ILE A 489 -15.59 -5.64 0.44
C ILE A 489 -15.37 -4.27 -0.18
N ILE A 490 -15.14 -3.26 0.64
CA ILE A 490 -14.55 -1.99 0.22
C ILE A 490 -13.17 -1.85 0.85
N LEU A 491 -12.16 -1.62 0.01
CA LEU A 491 -10.78 -1.31 0.42
C LEU A 491 -10.54 0.20 0.36
N THR A 492 -9.84 0.69 1.38
CA THR A 492 -9.25 2.03 1.40
C THR A 492 -7.76 1.86 1.68
N MET A 493 -6.91 2.42 0.83
CA MET A 493 -5.46 2.22 0.88
C MET A 493 -4.73 3.56 1.03
N ASP A 494 -3.62 3.52 1.74
CA ASP A 494 -2.73 4.66 1.95
C ASP A 494 -1.29 4.20 1.71
N GLU A 495 -0.67 4.67 0.65
CA GLU A 495 0.71 4.35 0.31
C GLU A 495 1.57 5.61 0.36
N GLY A 496 2.58 5.58 1.23
CA GLY A 496 3.70 6.52 1.18
C GLY A 496 4.98 5.86 0.70
N THR A 497 6.06 6.64 0.70
CA THR A 497 7.39 6.16 0.28
C THR A 497 7.94 5.05 1.18
N ARG A 498 7.52 4.99 2.46
CA ARG A 498 8.02 4.03 3.47
C ARG A 498 6.95 3.26 4.23
N HIS A 499 5.67 3.50 3.95
CA HIS A 499 4.54 2.84 4.61
C HIS A 499 3.47 2.42 3.61
N PHE A 500 2.67 1.44 4.01
CA PHE A 500 1.47 1.03 3.31
C PHE A 500 0.40 0.67 4.35
N GLY A 501 -0.73 1.36 4.30
CA GLY A 501 -1.93 1.16 5.08
C GLY A 501 -3.04 0.59 4.21
N VAL A 502 -3.81 -0.34 4.77
CA VAL A 502 -5.06 -0.81 4.17
C VAL A 502 -6.12 -0.94 5.25
N ARG A 503 -7.31 -0.43 4.96
CA ARG A 503 -8.54 -0.70 5.68
C ARG A 503 -9.46 -1.51 4.77
N CYS A 504 -9.92 -2.65 5.27
CA CYS A 504 -10.87 -3.51 4.59
C CYS A 504 -12.15 -3.55 5.39
N GLU A 505 -13.26 -3.20 4.75
CA GLU A 505 -14.60 -3.21 5.33
C GLU A 505 -15.47 -4.22 4.60
N LEU A 506 -16.05 -5.15 5.35
CA LEU A 506 -16.93 -6.21 4.88
C LEU A 506 -18.38 -5.84 5.19
N PHE A 507 -19.23 -5.86 4.17
CA PHE A 507 -20.64 -5.47 4.27
C PHE A 507 -21.58 -6.61 3.84
N GLY A 508 -22.78 -6.63 4.42
CA GLY A 508 -23.88 -7.49 3.98
C GLY A 508 -24.46 -6.98 2.66
N SER A 509 -24.54 -7.83 1.63
CA SER A 509 -25.00 -7.40 0.30
C SER A 509 -26.48 -7.00 0.25
N SER A 510 -27.32 -7.53 1.16
CA SER A 510 -28.75 -7.25 1.14
C SER A 510 -29.18 -6.08 2.03
N THR A 511 -28.38 -5.72 3.03
CA THR A 511 -28.68 -4.67 4.01
C THR A 511 -27.77 -3.45 3.85
N GLY A 512 -26.53 -3.65 3.39
CA GLY A 512 -25.48 -2.64 3.40
C GLY A 512 -24.87 -2.43 4.79
N THR A 513 -25.21 -3.28 5.77
CA THR A 513 -24.67 -3.17 7.13
C THR A 513 -23.18 -3.50 7.14
N LEU A 514 -22.38 -2.69 7.83
CA LEU A 514 -20.98 -3.01 8.11
C LEU A 514 -20.91 -4.19 9.08
N LEU A 515 -20.36 -5.31 8.62
CA LEU A 515 -20.30 -6.57 9.37
C LEU A 515 -18.96 -6.78 10.05
N ALA A 516 -17.87 -6.36 9.41
CA ALA A 516 -16.53 -6.43 9.95
C ALA A 516 -15.64 -5.38 9.30
N ALA A 517 -14.65 -4.89 10.06
CA ALA A 517 -13.57 -4.08 9.52
C ALA A 517 -12.23 -4.53 10.10
N HIS A 518 -11.18 -4.48 9.29
CA HIS A 518 -9.80 -4.67 9.72
C HIS A 518 -8.90 -3.61 9.08
N SER A 519 -7.92 -3.14 9.82
CA SER A 519 -6.92 -2.20 9.33
C SER A 519 -5.52 -2.68 9.66
N ALA A 520 -4.63 -2.63 8.67
CA ALA A 520 -3.22 -2.97 8.82
C ALA A 520 -2.36 -1.84 8.26
N LEU A 521 -1.41 -1.37 9.08
CA LEU A 521 -0.34 -0.47 8.66
C LEU A 521 0.99 -1.21 8.76
N ARG A 522 1.81 -1.12 7.72
CA ARG A 522 3.15 -1.71 7.65
C ARG A 522 4.15 -0.71 7.13
N THR A 523 5.40 -0.85 7.57
CA THR A 523 6.53 -0.04 7.14
C THR A 523 7.70 -0.92 6.71
N GLY A 524 8.62 -0.35 5.93
CA GLY A 524 9.78 -1.08 5.41
C GLY A 524 9.44 -1.99 4.22
N ASN A 525 10.22 -3.06 4.06
CA ASN A 525 10.14 -3.93 2.89
C ASN A 525 9.03 -4.98 3.05
N ASN A 526 8.39 -5.35 1.94
CA ASN A 526 7.26 -6.28 1.93
C ASN A 526 6.07 -5.74 2.74
N ARG A 527 5.90 -4.41 2.80
CA ARG A 527 4.86 -3.72 3.56
C ARG A 527 3.49 -3.92 2.90
N THR A 528 3.42 -3.78 1.59
CA THR A 528 2.16 -3.87 0.82
C THR A 528 1.62 -5.28 0.86
N THR A 529 2.44 -6.24 0.45
CA THR A 529 2.08 -7.67 0.41
C THR A 529 1.73 -8.22 1.80
N GLN A 530 2.43 -7.80 2.86
CA GLN A 530 2.12 -8.22 4.23
C GLN A 530 0.85 -7.57 4.78
N ALA A 531 0.63 -6.27 4.53
CA ALA A 531 -0.58 -5.58 4.98
C ALA A 531 -1.83 -6.22 4.33
N LEU A 532 -1.78 -6.47 3.02
CA LEU A 532 -2.87 -7.11 2.27
C LEU A 532 -3.10 -8.55 2.71
N SER A 533 -2.05 -9.37 2.88
CA SER A 533 -2.18 -10.77 3.30
C SER A 533 -2.66 -10.95 4.74
N THR A 534 -2.23 -10.08 5.66
CA THR A 534 -2.74 -10.04 7.04
C THR A 534 -4.23 -9.71 7.02
N THR A 535 -4.59 -8.64 6.30
CA THR A 535 -5.97 -8.15 6.22
C THR A 535 -6.90 -9.18 5.60
N SER A 536 -6.47 -9.86 4.52
CA SER A 536 -7.29 -10.90 3.89
C SER A 536 -7.53 -12.06 4.85
N GLY A 537 -6.52 -12.48 5.62
CA GLY A 537 -6.68 -13.56 6.60
C GLY A 537 -7.66 -13.21 7.72
N GLU A 538 -7.53 -12.00 8.28
CA GLU A 538 -8.38 -11.50 9.36
C GLU A 538 -9.85 -11.35 8.96
N ILE A 539 -10.12 -10.92 7.72
CA ILE A 539 -11.48 -10.80 7.19
C ILE A 539 -12.09 -12.18 6.96
N VAL A 540 -11.34 -13.09 6.32
CA VAL A 540 -11.83 -14.45 6.05
C VAL A 540 -12.07 -15.23 7.34
N GLY A 541 -11.21 -15.07 8.33
CA GLY A 541 -11.36 -15.72 9.65
C GLY A 541 -12.59 -15.24 10.45
N ARG A 542 -13.29 -14.19 10.01
CA ARG A 542 -14.56 -13.73 10.60
C ARG A 542 -15.79 -14.26 9.87
N LEU A 543 -15.64 -14.82 8.67
CA LEU A 543 -16.77 -15.32 7.92
C LEU A 543 -17.45 -16.48 8.67
N PRO A 544 -18.79 -16.60 8.60
CA PRO A 544 -19.49 -17.71 9.23
C PRO A 544 -19.00 -19.04 8.68
N VAL A 545 -18.89 -20.04 9.55
CA VAL A 545 -18.55 -21.41 9.14
C VAL A 545 -19.82 -22.25 9.19
N SER A 546 -20.15 -22.91 8.09
CA SER A 546 -21.23 -23.90 8.00
C SER A 546 -20.82 -25.06 7.12
N GLY A 547 -21.23 -26.26 7.48
CA GLY A 547 -21.08 -27.47 6.69
C GLY A 547 -22.41 -28.05 6.24
N GLN A 548 -22.36 -29.10 5.45
CA GLN A 548 -23.48 -29.93 5.04
C GLN A 548 -23.14 -31.40 5.27
N ILE A 549 -24.16 -32.17 5.63
CA ILE A 549 -24.07 -33.64 5.66
C ILE A 549 -23.90 -34.14 4.24
N VAL A 550 -22.74 -34.73 3.94
CA VAL A 550 -22.40 -35.31 2.64
C VAL A 550 -22.98 -36.72 2.51
N LYS A 551 -22.74 -37.56 3.53
CA LYS A 551 -23.23 -38.93 3.62
C LYS A 551 -23.62 -39.25 5.06
N ARG A 552 -24.48 -40.25 5.22
CA ARG A 552 -24.94 -40.72 6.54
C ARG A 552 -25.12 -42.22 6.54
N GLU A 553 -24.62 -42.87 7.58
CA GLU A 553 -24.80 -44.30 7.87
C GLU A 553 -25.22 -44.47 9.33
N PHE A 554 -26.51 -44.76 9.55
CA PHE A 554 -27.11 -44.85 10.89
C PHE A 554 -26.89 -43.56 11.71
N ASP A 555 -26.08 -43.65 12.77
CA ASP A 555 -25.71 -42.55 13.66
C ASP A 555 -24.40 -41.85 13.25
N ALA A 556 -23.64 -42.42 12.31
CA ALA A 556 -22.46 -41.77 11.77
C ALA A 556 -22.83 -40.89 10.57
N ALA A 557 -22.21 -39.73 10.46
CA ALA A 557 -22.33 -38.87 9.29
C ALA A 557 -20.98 -38.28 8.89
N LEU A 558 -20.84 -38.08 7.59
CA LEU A 558 -19.73 -37.37 6.98
C LEU A 558 -20.19 -35.96 6.59
N VAL A 559 -19.38 -34.95 6.89
CA VAL A 559 -19.66 -33.54 6.63
C VAL A 559 -18.52 -32.89 5.86
N ASP A 560 -18.81 -31.83 5.09
CA ASP A 560 -17.85 -31.09 4.26
C ASP A 560 -17.12 -29.95 5.03
N LEU A 561 -16.81 -30.22 6.30
CA LEU A 561 -15.94 -29.38 7.14
C LEU A 561 -14.75 -30.21 7.60
N GLY A 562 -13.55 -29.63 7.56
CA GLY A 562 -12.33 -30.29 7.98
C GLY A 562 -11.35 -29.37 8.70
N THR A 563 -10.14 -29.87 8.92
CA THR A 563 -9.06 -29.14 9.61
C THR A 563 -8.66 -27.85 8.90
N MET A 564 -8.79 -27.77 7.57
CA MET A 564 -8.53 -26.53 6.82
C MET A 564 -9.56 -25.43 7.10
N ASP A 565 -10.73 -25.79 7.62
CA ASP A 565 -11.77 -24.84 8.05
C ASP A 565 -11.63 -24.48 9.55
N GLY A 566 -10.55 -24.93 10.20
CA GLY A 566 -10.29 -24.69 11.63
C GLY A 566 -11.01 -25.64 12.58
N LEU A 567 -11.52 -26.78 12.07
CA LEU A 567 -12.26 -27.75 12.85
C LEU A 567 -11.35 -28.65 13.69
N GLU A 568 -11.71 -28.86 14.95
CA GLU A 568 -11.06 -29.80 15.88
C GLU A 568 -12.00 -30.97 16.19
N SER A 569 -11.42 -32.12 16.61
CA SER A 569 -12.20 -33.23 17.18
C SER A 569 -12.99 -32.78 18.41
N GLU A 570 -14.13 -33.41 18.64
CA GLU A 570 -15.11 -33.10 19.71
C GLU A 570 -15.89 -31.78 19.51
N ALA A 571 -15.72 -31.10 18.39
CA ALA A 571 -16.56 -29.96 18.05
C ALA A 571 -18.03 -30.38 17.90
N GLN A 572 -18.94 -29.57 18.45
CA GLN A 572 -20.38 -29.84 18.46
C GLN A 572 -21.15 -28.91 17.53
N PHE A 573 -22.17 -29.45 16.87
CA PHE A 573 -22.96 -28.75 15.87
C PHE A 573 -24.45 -29.05 16.04
N PHE A 574 -25.29 -28.04 15.78
CA PHE A 574 -26.68 -28.25 15.46
C PHE A 574 -26.78 -28.77 14.02
N ILE A 575 -27.63 -29.78 13.83
CA ILE A 575 -28.07 -30.22 12.50
C ILE A 575 -29.39 -29.53 12.24
N VAL A 576 -29.40 -28.64 11.25
CA VAL A 576 -30.55 -27.81 10.91
C VAL A 576 -31.03 -28.17 9.51
N ARG A 577 -32.35 -28.23 9.34
CA ARG A 577 -32.98 -28.45 8.05
C ARG A 577 -32.46 -27.44 7.02
N ARG A 578 -32.01 -27.92 5.86
CA ARG A 578 -31.36 -27.08 4.83
C ARG A 578 -32.15 -25.82 4.43
N GLU A 579 -33.49 -25.89 4.44
CA GLU A 579 -34.38 -24.79 4.01
C GLU A 579 -34.63 -23.77 5.13
N GLY A 580 -34.34 -24.14 6.38
CA GLY A 580 -34.49 -23.30 7.58
C GLY A 580 -33.30 -22.38 7.85
N VAL A 581 -32.12 -22.72 7.32
CA VAL A 581 -30.90 -21.92 7.54
C VAL A 581 -30.80 -20.76 6.57
N LYS A 582 -30.77 -19.54 7.10
CA LYS A 582 -30.57 -18.31 6.32
C LYS A 582 -29.29 -17.61 6.76
N LEU A 583 -28.50 -17.14 5.80
CA LEU A 583 -27.35 -16.30 6.10
C LEU A 583 -27.85 -14.96 6.67
N ARG A 584 -27.36 -14.58 7.85
CA ARG A 584 -27.63 -13.26 8.44
C ARG A 584 -26.95 -12.18 7.61
N GLN A 585 -27.62 -11.04 7.54
CA GLN A 585 -27.24 -9.94 6.64
C GLN A 585 -26.96 -8.66 7.41
N ASP A 586 -27.46 -8.57 8.63
CA ASP A 586 -27.23 -7.50 9.61
C ASP A 586 -26.11 -7.83 10.60
N ALA A 587 -25.72 -9.09 10.69
CA ALA A 587 -24.56 -9.56 11.43
C ALA A 587 -23.97 -10.78 10.72
N LEU A 588 -22.70 -11.09 10.97
CA LEU A 588 -22.12 -12.36 10.50
C LEU A 588 -22.92 -13.51 11.16
N GLY A 589 -23.27 -14.56 10.42
CA GLY A 589 -23.85 -15.78 10.99
C GLY A 589 -25.04 -16.35 10.25
N PHE A 590 -25.76 -17.24 10.93
CA PHE A 590 -26.94 -17.89 10.40
C PHE A 590 -28.14 -17.71 11.32
N ASP A 591 -29.31 -17.49 10.74
CA ASP A 591 -30.61 -17.54 11.40
C ASP A 591 -31.30 -18.85 11.05
N PHE A 592 -31.92 -19.47 12.05
CA PHE A 592 -32.80 -20.63 11.91
C PHE A 592 -33.77 -20.68 13.09
N GLU A 593 -34.92 -21.33 12.89
CA GLU A 593 -35.92 -21.51 13.94
C GLU A 593 -35.62 -22.78 14.76
N GLN A 594 -36.07 -22.82 16.00
CA GLN A 594 -35.86 -23.99 16.87
C GLN A 594 -36.52 -25.26 16.28
N ASP A 595 -37.65 -25.11 15.59
CA ASP A 595 -38.38 -26.19 14.92
C ASP A 595 -37.65 -26.75 13.67
N ASP A 596 -36.61 -26.05 13.18
CA ASP A 596 -35.74 -26.52 12.11
C ASP A 596 -34.55 -27.35 12.62
N ILE A 597 -34.32 -27.38 13.93
CA ILE A 597 -33.26 -28.20 14.54
C ILE A 597 -33.70 -29.68 14.52
N LEU A 598 -32.96 -30.50 13.79
CA LEU A 598 -33.23 -31.92 13.59
C LEU A 598 -32.49 -32.81 14.60
N GLY A 599 -31.39 -32.31 15.14
CA GLY A 599 -30.54 -33.00 16.11
C GLY A 599 -29.22 -32.28 16.31
N THR A 600 -28.26 -32.97 16.91
CA THR A 600 -26.88 -32.48 17.08
C THR A 600 -25.89 -33.46 16.50
N MET A 601 -24.67 -33.00 16.25
CA MET A 601 -23.55 -33.82 15.81
C MET A 601 -22.31 -33.48 16.62
N THR A 602 -21.60 -34.51 17.08
CA THR A 602 -20.27 -34.36 17.67
C THR A 602 -19.22 -34.95 16.73
N ILE A 603 -18.24 -34.14 16.35
CA ILE A 603 -17.15 -34.54 15.45
C ILE A 603 -16.23 -35.53 16.18
N THR A 604 -15.99 -36.70 15.61
CA THR A 604 -15.13 -37.74 16.20
C THR A 604 -13.78 -37.81 15.50
N GLN A 605 -13.75 -37.61 14.19
CA GLN A 605 -12.53 -37.65 13.39
C GLN A 605 -12.58 -36.60 12.30
N THR A 606 -11.44 -35.95 12.05
CA THR A 606 -11.30 -34.94 11.01
C THR A 606 -10.31 -35.38 9.94
N ASP A 607 -10.56 -34.93 8.72
CA ASP A 607 -9.64 -34.91 7.59
C ASP A 607 -9.41 -33.44 7.17
N GLU A 608 -8.86 -33.19 5.99
CA GLU A 608 -8.52 -31.83 5.54
C GLU A 608 -9.74 -30.97 5.24
N LEU A 609 -10.70 -31.51 4.48
CA LEU A 609 -11.92 -30.82 4.03
C LEU A 609 -13.21 -31.55 4.44
N ILE A 610 -13.11 -32.72 5.07
CA ILE A 610 -14.26 -33.50 5.55
C ILE A 610 -14.04 -33.98 6.98
N SER A 611 -15.13 -34.28 7.68
CA SER A 611 -15.09 -34.85 9.02
C SER A 611 -16.20 -35.87 9.23
N GLU A 612 -15.93 -36.83 10.09
CA GLU A 612 -16.91 -37.80 10.59
C GLU A 612 -17.32 -37.42 12.00
N GLY A 613 -18.59 -37.67 12.31
CA GLY A 613 -19.12 -37.47 13.64
C GLY A 613 -20.35 -38.32 13.90
N VAL A 614 -20.76 -38.31 15.16
CA VAL A 614 -21.92 -39.04 15.66
C VAL A 614 -23.09 -38.08 15.83
N ILE A 615 -24.23 -38.46 15.27
CA ILE A 615 -25.49 -37.76 15.33
C ILE A 615 -26.26 -38.17 16.59
N GLU A 616 -26.77 -37.20 17.33
CA GLU A 616 -27.81 -37.40 18.33
C GLU A 616 -29.15 -36.86 17.78
N ARG A 617 -30.12 -37.76 17.65
CA ARG A 617 -31.40 -37.49 17.00
C ARG A 617 -32.43 -36.98 18.00
N ASN A 618 -33.38 -36.17 17.53
CA ASN A 618 -34.58 -35.88 18.31
C ASN A 618 -35.40 -37.19 18.53
N PRO A 619 -35.84 -37.53 19.77
CA PRO A 619 -36.41 -38.84 20.11
C PRO A 619 -37.66 -39.28 19.32
N PHE A 620 -38.37 -38.34 18.68
CA PHE A 620 -39.70 -38.61 18.11
C PHE A 620 -39.69 -38.97 16.62
N PHE A 621 -38.81 -38.37 15.81
CA PHE A 621 -38.71 -38.62 14.36
C PHE A 621 -37.28 -38.38 13.86
N ASP A 622 -36.78 -39.29 13.04
CA ASP A 622 -35.50 -39.13 12.35
C ASP A 622 -35.71 -38.47 10.99
N LEU A 623 -35.41 -37.17 10.92
CA LEU A 623 -35.58 -36.34 9.73
C LEU A 623 -34.25 -35.85 9.14
N ILE A 624 -33.12 -36.34 9.67
CA ILE A 624 -31.80 -35.88 9.25
C ILE A 624 -31.41 -36.54 7.93
N ASN A 625 -31.09 -35.75 6.92
CA ASN A 625 -30.76 -36.20 5.58
C ASN A 625 -29.44 -35.60 5.08
N PRO A 626 -28.75 -36.25 4.12
CA PRO A 626 -27.72 -35.58 3.34
C PRO A 626 -28.23 -34.25 2.76
N GLY A 627 -27.41 -33.20 2.89
CA GLY A 627 -27.72 -31.83 2.53
C GLY A 627 -28.22 -30.96 3.69
N ASP A 628 -28.57 -31.52 4.85
CA ASP A 628 -28.85 -30.73 6.05
C ASP A 628 -27.58 -30.04 6.56
N VAL A 629 -27.76 -28.87 7.16
CA VAL A 629 -26.69 -27.91 7.42
C VAL A 629 -26.20 -28.05 8.86
N LEU A 630 -24.88 -28.06 9.02
CA LEU A 630 -24.22 -27.98 10.31
C LEU A 630 -23.95 -26.52 10.66
N VAL A 631 -24.45 -26.11 11.81
CA VAL A 631 -24.13 -24.82 12.44
C VAL A 631 -23.40 -25.11 13.75
N PRO A 632 -22.22 -24.51 14.01
CA PRO A 632 -21.50 -24.73 15.26
C PRO A 632 -22.39 -24.47 16.49
N MET A 633 -22.17 -25.18 17.59
CA MET A 633 -22.84 -24.93 18.88
C MET A 633 -21.89 -24.19 19.81
N THR A 634 -22.37 -23.16 20.52
CA THR A 634 -21.57 -22.45 21.55
C THR A 634 -21.68 -23.14 22.91
N PRO A 635 -20.72 -22.92 23.84
CA PRO A 635 -20.80 -23.52 25.18
C PRO A 635 -22.03 -23.06 25.98
N ASP A 636 -22.56 -21.86 25.70
CA ASP A 636 -23.73 -21.29 26.37
C ASP A 636 -25.07 -21.82 25.80
N ASP A 637 -25.07 -22.35 24.57
CA ASP A 637 -26.27 -22.93 23.92
C ASP A 637 -26.76 -24.22 24.59
N ALA A 638 -25.90 -24.88 25.38
CA ALA A 638 -26.27 -26.09 26.12
C ALA A 638 -27.19 -25.82 27.33
N THR A 639 -27.34 -24.55 27.74
CA THR A 639 -28.08 -24.16 28.96
C THR A 639 -29.42 -23.44 28.74
N ASP A 640 -29.68 -22.88 27.55
CA ASP A 640 -30.84 -21.98 27.32
C ASP A 640 -31.76 -22.42 26.16
N LEU A 641 -32.08 -23.71 26.06
CA LEU A 641 -33.07 -24.22 25.08
C LEU A 641 -34.54 -23.94 25.45
N GLU A 642 -34.82 -23.15 26.50
CA GLU A 642 -36.17 -22.92 27.05
C GLU A 642 -36.87 -21.60 26.61
N SER A 643 -36.23 -20.73 25.81
CA SER A 643 -36.87 -19.52 25.27
C SER A 643 -37.03 -19.57 23.74
N THR A 644 -38.18 -19.13 23.25
CA THR A 644 -38.61 -19.11 21.83
C THR A 644 -37.83 -18.11 20.94
N ASP A 645 -36.61 -17.73 21.33
CA ASP A 645 -35.88 -16.62 20.74
C ASP A 645 -34.72 -17.10 19.84
N ARG A 646 -34.52 -16.37 18.74
CA ARG A 646 -33.47 -16.60 17.72
C ARG A 646 -32.09 -16.68 18.36
N ILE A 647 -31.29 -17.70 18.01
CA ILE A 647 -29.93 -17.91 18.56
C ILE A 647 -28.93 -16.93 17.90
N PRO A 648 -28.31 -15.96 18.62
CA PRO A 648 -27.40 -14.98 18.04
C PRO A 648 -25.97 -15.52 17.80
N PHE A 649 -25.30 -15.06 16.73
CA PHE A 649 -23.97 -15.59 16.32
C PHE A 649 -22.73 -15.02 17.02
N GLU A 650 -22.80 -14.06 17.94
CA GLU A 650 -21.59 -13.43 18.52
C GLU A 650 -20.66 -14.35 19.34
N LEU A 651 -20.92 -15.65 19.45
CA LEU A 651 -20.21 -16.57 20.35
C LEU A 651 -19.34 -17.67 19.67
N TYR A 652 -19.20 -17.70 18.34
CA TYR A 652 -18.59 -18.86 17.65
C TYR A 652 -17.05 -18.94 17.59
N ARG A 653 -16.32 -17.97 18.14
CA ARG A 653 -14.84 -17.94 18.07
C ARG A 653 -14.15 -18.94 19.02
N THR A 654 -14.87 -19.51 19.98
CA THR A 654 -14.29 -20.34 21.06
C THR A 654 -14.15 -21.82 20.66
N ILE A 655 -14.86 -22.30 19.63
CA ILE A 655 -14.91 -23.73 19.24
C ILE A 655 -14.02 -24.05 18.06
N LEU A 656 -13.91 -23.12 17.11
CA LEU A 656 -12.99 -23.23 15.99
C LEU A 656 -11.77 -22.42 16.37
N LYS A 657 -10.61 -23.06 16.59
CA LYS A 657 -9.33 -22.32 16.73
C LYS A 657 -8.93 -21.76 15.38
N ILE A 658 -9.72 -20.84 14.84
CA ILE A 658 -9.41 -20.06 13.65
C ILE A 658 -8.25 -19.15 14.05
N ARG A 659 -7.05 -19.48 13.58
CA ARG A 659 -5.83 -18.68 13.78
C ARG A 659 -5.92 -17.35 13.07
#